data_AF-A0A1W6Q359-F1
#
_entry.id   AF-A0A1W6Q359-F1
#
_cell.length_a   1.000
_cell.length_b   1.000
_cell.length_c   1.000
_cell.angle_alpha   90.00
_cell.angle_beta   90.00
_cell.angle_gamma   90.00
#
_symmetry.space_group_name_H-M   'P 1'
#
loop_
_entity.id
_entity.type
_entity.pdbx_description
1 polymer ?
#
loop_
_entity_poly.entity_id
_entity_poly.type
_entity_poly.pdbx_seq_one_letter_code
_entity_poly.pdbx_strand_id
1 'polypeptide(L)'
;MKSAELEKLARRYGISPTRPSPDDREVAISADTKRKILSALEVELSGTTHRQTYPPRLEQQSRPADRAIPKSFLPDFLFKTRVWGISLQLYELRSARNWGIGDFEDLSDMADLAGKLGADFIGLNPLHAPFLADPDRCSPYEPSSRQHLNPLYIAVDRLPGFVSSAELERQLEGLRGGGLVDYVGVARAKLGALRDLWRAWLQAGAAHEAYNPVDFDAFVTRGGNSLRRHALFECLSLSMAERGAGAGWQGWPADFRRFDSAAVAEFEREYADEVRFHMWLQWLAHRQLLQAADRARKAGLRIGLYLDLAVGEAVDGSATWSEPDVYISKATIGSPPDPFAVEGQDWHLAGYLPSAIAAGDSSPYRRMVSAAMQYAGAIRIDHAPALRRLFLVPLDSTPEDGAYVRYPQHRLLQILAETSDKYRCLVIGEALGMIPPDLPDELAAAQILSYRILSYEQDEKGFKPPDAYPVFGLTCISTHDHQTLAGWWRSADIQDRRDHGIVPPDLTAKHLQHRRRERRNLKAALLAAGIDVPAGLSARAGRETLRELTVSAYRFIARTPSLLVAVRLADLTDEKRPTNIPGTSDSYPNWKPKLSLSLEELASNPLLHSITAAVREERPRIHAARERSGSRRISTRQG
;
A
#
# COMPACT_ATOMS: atom_id res chain seq x y z
N MET A 1 38.21 5.12 16.78
CA MET A 1 38.22 4.06 15.73
C MET A 1 38.86 4.60 14.46
N LYS A 2 39.88 3.91 13.94
CA LYS A 2 40.61 4.29 12.71
C LYS A 2 39.72 4.15 11.47
N SER A 3 40.03 4.87 10.38
CA SER A 3 39.22 4.86 9.14
C SER A 3 39.02 3.45 8.57
N ALA A 4 40.07 2.64 8.47
CA ALA A 4 39.98 1.26 7.97
C ALA A 4 39.10 0.33 8.84
N GLU A 5 39.09 0.55 10.16
CA GLU A 5 38.24 -0.20 11.10
C GLU A 5 36.76 0.17 10.90
N LEU A 6 36.47 1.46 10.70
CA LEU A 6 35.13 1.94 10.39
C LEU A 6 34.62 1.37 9.07
N GLU A 7 35.43 1.34 8.01
CA GLU A 7 35.05 0.74 6.72
C GLU A 7 34.72 -0.75 6.86
N LYS A 8 35.55 -1.49 7.59
CA LYS A 8 35.33 -2.92 7.85
C LYS A 8 34.04 -3.13 8.64
N LEU A 9 33.78 -2.30 9.64
CA LEU A 9 32.57 -2.36 10.46
C LEU A 9 31.32 -2.01 9.64
N ALA A 10 31.35 -0.92 8.87
CA ALA A 10 30.25 -0.50 8.01
C ALA A 10 29.88 -1.61 7.00
N ARG A 11 30.87 -2.20 6.32
CA ARG A 11 30.64 -3.33 5.40
C ARG A 11 30.05 -4.55 6.11
N ARG A 12 30.51 -4.86 7.32
CA ARG A 12 30.00 -5.97 8.13
C ARG A 12 28.51 -5.81 8.45
N TYR A 13 28.05 -4.60 8.70
CA TYR A 13 26.64 -4.27 8.96
C TYR A 13 25.86 -3.91 7.70
N GLY A 14 26.42 -4.18 6.52
CA GLY A 14 25.69 -4.06 5.27
C GLY A 14 25.52 -2.64 4.74
N ILE A 15 26.27 -1.67 5.27
CA ILE A 15 26.27 -0.29 4.75
C ILE A 15 27.06 -0.27 3.45
N SER A 16 26.43 0.23 2.38
CA SER A 16 27.07 0.40 1.08
C SER A 16 28.22 1.43 1.15
N PRO A 17 29.33 1.21 0.41
CA PRO A 17 30.44 2.15 0.40
C PRO A 17 30.13 3.43 -0.39
N THR A 18 29.15 3.36 -1.29
CA THR A 18 28.75 4.43 -2.20
C THR A 18 27.23 4.55 -2.31
N ARG A 19 26.77 5.67 -2.85
CA ARG A 19 25.39 5.94 -3.30
C ARG A 19 25.40 6.60 -4.68
N PRO A 20 24.30 6.51 -5.46
CA PRO A 20 24.18 7.28 -6.70
C PRO A 20 24.05 8.79 -6.44
N SER A 21 24.24 9.57 -7.51
CA SER A 21 24.00 11.01 -7.59
C SER A 21 23.13 11.37 -8.80
N PRO A 22 22.61 12.62 -8.88
CA PRO A 22 21.83 13.08 -10.03
C PRO A 22 22.60 13.08 -11.36
N ASP A 23 23.94 13.03 -11.33
CA ASP A 23 24.81 12.96 -12.50
C ASP A 23 25.15 11.52 -12.92
N ASP A 24 24.44 10.52 -12.36
CA ASP A 24 24.68 9.09 -12.58
C ASP A 24 26.10 8.65 -12.19
N ARG A 25 26.63 9.24 -11.09
CA ARG A 25 27.94 8.90 -10.52
C ARG A 25 27.79 8.27 -9.14
N GLU A 26 28.71 7.37 -8.82
CA GLU A 26 28.83 6.81 -7.47
C GLU A 26 29.60 7.78 -6.55
N VAL A 27 28.95 8.20 -5.46
CA VAL A 27 29.49 9.08 -4.42
C VAL A 27 29.85 8.25 -3.20
N ALA A 28 31.07 8.40 -2.71
CA ALA A 28 31.53 7.70 -1.50
C ALA A 28 30.77 8.19 -0.26
N ILE A 29 30.32 7.24 0.56
CA ILE A 29 29.67 7.55 1.84
C ILE A 29 30.72 8.06 2.84
N SER A 30 30.42 9.20 3.47
CA SER A 30 31.31 9.86 4.43
C SER A 30 31.55 9.02 5.69
N ALA A 31 32.65 9.28 6.40
CA ALA A 31 32.92 8.63 7.68
C ALA A 31 31.89 9.01 8.76
N ASP A 32 31.33 10.22 8.68
CA ASP A 32 30.29 10.68 9.61
C ASP A 32 28.98 9.93 9.40
N THR A 33 28.50 9.86 8.14
CA THR A 33 27.32 9.06 7.75
C THR A 33 27.46 7.61 8.20
N LYS A 34 28.62 6.97 8.00
CA LYS A 34 28.84 5.59 8.46
C LYS A 34 28.67 5.45 9.97
N ARG A 35 29.13 6.40 10.77
CA ARG A 35 28.96 6.38 12.24
C ARG A 35 27.50 6.59 12.63
N LYS A 36 26.81 7.55 12.00
CA LYS A 36 25.39 7.82 12.25
C LYS A 36 24.52 6.61 11.93
N ILE A 37 24.71 5.99 10.76
CA ILE A 37 23.99 4.78 10.36
C ILE A 37 24.33 3.60 11.27
N LEU A 38 25.59 3.37 11.64
CA LEU A 38 25.94 2.32 12.62
C LEU A 38 25.25 2.55 13.97
N SER A 39 25.17 3.78 14.45
CA SER A 39 24.43 4.15 15.67
C SER A 39 22.92 3.90 15.54
N ALA A 40 22.35 4.16 14.36
CA ALA A 40 20.94 3.88 14.04
C ALA A 40 20.64 2.38 13.95
N LEU A 41 21.64 1.56 13.59
CA LEU A 41 21.59 0.10 13.61
C LEU A 41 21.98 -0.51 14.98
N GLU A 42 22.04 0.32 16.02
CA GLU A 42 22.37 -0.07 17.40
C GLU A 42 23.74 -0.75 17.56
N VAL A 43 24.72 -0.36 16.74
CA VAL A 43 26.08 -0.87 16.80
C VAL A 43 26.94 -0.01 17.72
N GLU A 44 27.51 -0.61 18.77
CA GLU A 44 28.46 0.08 19.65
C GLU A 44 29.79 0.38 18.93
N LEU A 45 30.28 1.62 19.07
CA LEU A 45 31.47 2.13 18.37
C LEU A 45 32.75 2.15 19.24
N SER A 46 32.65 1.85 20.54
CA SER A 46 33.77 1.80 21.49
C SER A 46 34.44 0.43 21.51
N GLY A 47 35.75 0.36 21.24
CA GLY A 47 36.52 -0.87 21.07
C GLY A 47 36.80 -1.71 22.33
N THR A 48 35.91 -1.73 23.32
CA THR A 48 36.09 -2.51 24.57
C THR A 48 34.81 -3.27 24.93
N THR A 49 34.95 -4.60 24.99
CA THR A 49 34.02 -5.61 25.56
C THR A 49 32.64 -5.74 24.92
N HIS A 50 32.49 -6.84 24.16
CA HIS A 50 31.26 -7.33 23.57
C HIS A 50 30.14 -7.55 24.60
N ARG A 51 29.11 -6.70 24.58
CA ARG A 51 27.73 -7.22 24.74
C ARG A 51 27.35 -7.77 23.37
N GLN A 52 27.37 -9.10 23.22
CA GLN A 52 26.83 -9.77 22.04
C GLN A 52 25.30 -9.60 22.04
N THR A 53 24.77 -8.46 21.60
CA THR A 53 23.60 -8.51 20.74
C THR A 53 24.12 -9.12 19.44
N TYR A 54 23.69 -10.35 19.16
CA TYR A 54 24.13 -11.12 18.01
C TYR A 54 24.24 -10.17 16.81
N PRO A 55 25.42 -10.01 16.17
CA PRO A 55 25.38 -9.50 14.80
C PRO A 55 24.36 -10.40 14.10
N PRO A 56 23.55 -9.92 13.15
CA PRO A 56 22.93 -10.88 12.27
C PRO A 56 24.08 -11.78 11.84
N ARG A 57 23.95 -13.09 12.02
CA ARG A 57 24.60 -13.99 11.07
C ARG A 57 23.93 -13.63 9.74
N LEU A 58 24.29 -12.47 9.17
CA LEU A 58 24.74 -12.40 7.80
C LEU A 58 25.83 -13.46 7.80
N GLU A 59 25.44 -14.74 7.66
CA GLU A 59 26.36 -15.82 7.38
C GLU A 59 27.34 -15.23 6.36
N GLN A 60 28.64 -15.48 6.53
CA GLN A 60 29.54 -15.36 5.39
C GLN A 60 28.87 -16.17 4.29
N GLN A 61 28.16 -15.48 3.39
CA GLN A 61 27.30 -16.13 2.44
C GLN A 61 28.27 -16.91 1.56
N SER A 62 28.29 -18.22 1.76
CA SER A 62 28.68 -19.14 0.72
C SER A 62 27.94 -18.69 -0.53
N ARG A 63 28.65 -18.63 -1.66
CA ARG A 63 28.17 -18.04 -2.93
C ARG A 63 26.67 -18.34 -3.14
N PRO A 64 25.83 -17.35 -3.50
CA PRO A 64 24.38 -17.49 -3.72
C PRO A 64 23.93 -18.58 -4.71
N ALA A 65 24.86 -19.22 -5.42
CA ALA A 65 24.57 -20.10 -6.55
C ALA A 65 23.85 -21.42 -6.19
N ASP A 66 23.84 -21.87 -4.93
CA ASP A 66 23.35 -23.23 -4.58
C ASP A 66 22.05 -23.29 -3.74
N ARG A 67 21.49 -22.16 -3.24
CA ARG A 67 20.20 -22.19 -2.52
C ARG A 67 19.06 -21.79 -3.46
N ALA A 68 18.09 -22.68 -3.63
CA ALA A 68 16.88 -22.38 -4.40
C ALA A 68 16.16 -21.14 -3.84
N ILE A 69 15.75 -20.23 -4.73
CA ILE A 69 14.98 -19.03 -4.38
C ILE A 69 13.57 -19.47 -3.93
N PRO A 70 13.12 -19.14 -2.70
CA PRO A 70 11.78 -19.46 -2.24
C PRO A 70 10.72 -18.80 -3.14
N LYS A 71 9.69 -19.56 -3.51
CA LYS A 71 8.64 -19.12 -4.43
C LYS A 71 7.37 -18.76 -3.67
N SER A 72 6.87 -17.56 -3.89
CA SER A 72 5.55 -17.14 -3.44
C SER A 72 4.46 -17.91 -4.18
N PHE A 73 3.29 -18.05 -3.55
CA PHE A 73 2.13 -18.69 -4.15
C PHE A 73 1.72 -17.98 -5.44
N LEU A 74 1.42 -18.77 -6.48
CA LEU A 74 0.81 -18.29 -7.70
C LEU A 74 -0.35 -19.23 -8.07
N PRO A 75 -1.58 -18.73 -8.22
CA PRO A 75 -2.71 -19.56 -8.61
C PRO A 75 -2.50 -20.28 -9.94
N ASP A 76 -2.79 -21.58 -10.00
CA ASP A 76 -2.58 -22.41 -11.20
C ASP A 76 -3.26 -21.88 -12.46
N PHE A 77 -4.41 -21.23 -12.31
CA PHE A 77 -5.14 -20.68 -13.45
C PHE A 77 -4.36 -19.58 -14.17
N LEU A 78 -3.48 -18.84 -13.47
CA LEU A 78 -2.68 -17.77 -14.07
C LEU A 78 -1.62 -18.30 -15.04
N PHE A 79 -1.25 -19.58 -14.98
CA PHE A 79 -0.41 -20.18 -16.02
C PHE A 79 -1.14 -20.38 -17.36
N LYS A 80 -2.47 -20.30 -17.37
CA LYS A 80 -3.32 -20.56 -18.55
C LYS A 80 -4.08 -19.33 -19.04
N THR A 81 -4.18 -18.29 -18.22
CA THR A 81 -4.96 -17.10 -18.56
C THR A 81 -4.39 -15.85 -17.91
N ARG A 82 -4.66 -14.71 -18.54
CA ARG A 82 -4.32 -13.38 -18.04
C ARG A 82 -5.59 -12.74 -17.49
N VAL A 83 -5.47 -12.05 -16.38
CA VAL A 83 -6.62 -11.47 -15.68
C VAL A 83 -6.51 -9.96 -15.56
N TRP A 84 -7.60 -9.32 -15.16
CA TRP A 84 -7.62 -7.89 -14.88
C TRP A 84 -8.45 -7.60 -13.63
N GLY A 85 -8.24 -6.43 -13.05
CA GLY A 85 -8.97 -5.98 -11.88
C GLY A 85 -9.06 -4.46 -11.82
N ILE A 86 -9.78 -3.96 -10.83
CA ILE A 86 -9.97 -2.52 -10.62
C ILE A 86 -9.12 -2.09 -9.42
N SER A 87 -8.23 -1.12 -9.58
CA SER A 87 -7.52 -0.49 -8.46
C SER A 87 -8.20 0.81 -8.06
N LEU A 88 -8.51 0.97 -6.78
CA LEU A 88 -9.20 2.14 -6.24
C LEU A 88 -8.59 2.57 -4.91
N GLN A 89 -9.04 3.70 -4.42
CA GLN A 89 -8.72 4.19 -3.08
C GLN A 89 -10.04 4.19 -2.29
N LEU A 90 -10.12 3.37 -1.24
CA LEU A 90 -11.37 3.07 -0.55
C LEU A 90 -12.03 4.33 0.00
N TYR A 91 -11.24 5.22 0.59
CA TYR A 91 -11.73 6.48 1.16
C TYR A 91 -12.38 7.41 0.13
N GLU A 92 -12.05 7.27 -1.18
CA GLU A 92 -12.60 8.11 -2.24
C GLU A 92 -14.04 7.72 -2.61
N LEU A 93 -14.49 6.50 -2.28
CA LEU A 93 -15.80 6.01 -2.68
C LEU A 93 -16.93 6.85 -2.04
N ARG A 94 -17.93 7.14 -2.87
CA ARG A 94 -19.17 7.79 -2.47
C ARG A 94 -20.32 6.81 -2.63
N SER A 95 -21.24 6.78 -1.68
CA SER A 95 -22.54 6.11 -1.82
C SER A 95 -23.60 6.90 -1.09
N ALA A 96 -24.88 6.70 -1.38
CA ALA A 96 -25.98 7.35 -0.66
C ALA A 96 -25.96 7.06 0.86
N ARG A 97 -25.29 5.98 1.27
CA ARG A 97 -25.26 5.43 2.63
C ARG A 97 -24.06 5.90 3.45
N ASN A 98 -22.87 6.00 2.85
CA ASN A 98 -21.65 6.15 3.64
C ASN A 98 -21.54 7.51 4.33
N TRP A 99 -20.72 7.57 5.37
CA TRP A 99 -20.67 8.72 6.29
C TRP A 99 -19.72 9.83 5.80
N GLY A 100 -19.57 9.97 4.48
CA GLY A 100 -18.66 10.94 3.86
C GLY A 100 -17.25 10.40 3.56
N ILE A 101 -16.98 9.13 3.87
CA ILE A 101 -15.79 8.36 3.49
C ILE A 101 -16.25 6.98 3.01
N GLY A 102 -15.62 6.43 1.99
CA GLY A 102 -15.88 5.05 1.59
C GLY A 102 -15.48 4.05 2.67
N ASP A 103 -16.29 3.01 2.89
CA ASP A 103 -16.13 2.05 3.99
C ASP A 103 -16.24 0.57 3.52
N PHE A 104 -16.16 -0.40 4.43
CA PHE A 104 -16.15 -1.82 4.07
C PHE A 104 -17.45 -2.36 3.44
N GLU A 105 -18.59 -1.67 3.64
CA GLU A 105 -19.82 -2.01 2.92
C GLU A 105 -19.75 -1.47 1.48
N ASP A 106 -19.23 -0.27 1.28
CA ASP A 106 -18.97 0.26 -0.08
C ASP A 106 -17.99 -0.63 -0.86
N LEU A 107 -16.99 -1.20 -0.17
CA LEU A 107 -16.09 -2.18 -0.76
C LEU A 107 -16.85 -3.45 -1.21
N SER A 108 -17.82 -3.90 -0.43
CA SER A 108 -18.66 -5.06 -0.76
C SER A 108 -19.53 -4.78 -1.99
N ASP A 109 -20.13 -3.60 -2.07
CA ASP A 109 -20.92 -3.16 -3.22
C ASP A 109 -20.06 -3.00 -4.48
N MET A 110 -18.86 -2.43 -4.33
CA MET A 110 -17.89 -2.32 -5.41
C MET A 110 -17.43 -3.70 -5.90
N ALA A 111 -17.31 -4.69 -5.01
CA ALA A 111 -16.97 -6.06 -5.38
C ALA A 111 -18.05 -6.72 -6.22
N ASP A 112 -19.33 -6.48 -5.91
CA ASP A 112 -20.45 -6.94 -6.75
C ASP A 112 -20.43 -6.30 -8.15
N LEU A 113 -20.14 -4.99 -8.23
CA LEU A 113 -19.99 -4.30 -9.50
C LEU A 113 -18.81 -4.86 -10.32
N ALA A 114 -17.65 -4.99 -9.69
CA ALA A 114 -16.45 -5.55 -10.32
C ALA A 114 -16.69 -6.97 -10.84
N GLY A 115 -17.38 -7.81 -10.05
CA GLY A 115 -17.75 -9.18 -10.44
C GLY A 115 -18.64 -9.22 -11.68
N LYS A 116 -19.67 -8.37 -11.73
CA LYS A 116 -20.57 -8.22 -12.91
C LYS A 116 -19.81 -7.78 -14.16
N LEU A 117 -18.76 -6.97 -14.02
CA LEU A 117 -17.93 -6.51 -15.14
C LEU A 117 -16.94 -7.59 -15.62
N GLY A 118 -16.72 -8.63 -14.80
CA GLY A 118 -15.81 -9.74 -15.08
C GLY A 118 -14.39 -9.54 -14.54
N ALA A 119 -14.19 -8.60 -13.61
CA ALA A 119 -12.92 -8.40 -12.94
C ALA A 119 -12.58 -9.57 -12.00
N ASP A 120 -11.29 -9.77 -11.76
CA ASP A 120 -10.77 -10.85 -10.91
C ASP A 120 -10.24 -10.37 -9.57
N PHE A 121 -10.00 -9.06 -9.41
CA PHE A 121 -9.61 -8.45 -8.15
C PHE A 121 -10.04 -7.00 -8.01
N ILE A 122 -10.07 -6.54 -6.76
CA ILE A 122 -10.05 -5.12 -6.40
C ILE A 122 -8.77 -4.81 -5.65
N GLY A 123 -7.97 -3.88 -6.19
CA GLY A 123 -6.81 -3.29 -5.53
C GLY A 123 -7.18 -2.11 -4.67
N LEU A 124 -6.65 -2.06 -3.45
CA LEU A 124 -6.94 -1.02 -2.46
C LEU A 124 -5.67 -0.24 -2.10
N ASN A 125 -5.86 0.97 -1.58
CA ASN A 125 -4.83 1.63 -0.78
C ASN A 125 -4.49 0.81 0.47
N PRO A 126 -3.37 1.11 1.14
CA PRO A 126 -3.11 0.53 2.45
C PRO A 126 -4.27 0.81 3.42
N LEU A 127 -4.71 -0.23 4.14
CA LEU A 127 -5.82 -0.16 5.10
C LEU A 127 -5.32 -0.05 6.55
N HIS A 128 -4.05 0.29 6.72
CA HIS A 128 -3.32 0.37 7.98
C HIS A 128 -3.94 1.37 8.96
N ALA A 129 -3.75 1.13 10.26
CA ALA A 129 -4.23 2.02 11.30
C ALA A 129 -3.51 3.39 11.23
N PRO A 130 -4.23 4.51 11.10
CA PRO A 130 -3.68 5.87 11.20
C PRO A 130 -3.68 6.30 12.68
N PHE A 131 -3.66 7.62 12.94
CA PHE A 131 -3.84 8.19 14.28
C PHE A 131 -5.30 8.63 14.47
N LEU A 132 -6.06 7.98 15.35
CA LEU A 132 -7.44 8.43 15.62
C LEU A 132 -7.49 9.79 16.33
N ALA A 133 -6.44 10.13 17.09
CA ALA A 133 -6.31 11.42 17.76
C ALA A 133 -5.90 12.57 16.82
N ASP A 134 -5.43 12.26 15.61
CA ASP A 134 -5.14 13.22 14.55
C ASP A 134 -5.65 12.69 13.19
N PRO A 135 -6.98 12.68 12.96
CA PRO A 135 -7.56 12.07 11.77
C PRO A 135 -7.10 12.73 10.46
N ASP A 136 -6.63 13.97 10.50
CA ASP A 136 -6.22 14.70 9.30
C ASP A 136 -4.82 14.27 8.80
N ARG A 137 -4.03 13.59 9.66
CA ARG A 137 -2.85 12.80 9.29
C ARG A 137 -3.28 11.50 8.59
N CYS A 138 -3.79 11.68 7.38
CA CYS A 138 -4.59 10.68 6.66
C CYS A 138 -3.82 9.92 5.57
N SER A 139 -2.51 10.11 5.44
CA SER A 139 -1.70 9.38 4.46
C SER A 139 -1.71 7.87 4.75
N PRO A 140 -2.19 7.01 3.83
CA PRO A 140 -2.13 5.56 4.00
C PRO A 140 -0.69 5.01 4.06
N TYR A 141 0.27 5.80 3.61
CA TYR A 141 1.70 5.47 3.56
C TYR A 141 2.50 5.96 4.78
N GLU A 142 1.83 6.67 5.69
CA GLU A 142 2.38 7.08 6.99
C GLU A 142 1.53 6.51 8.15
N PRO A 143 1.34 5.17 8.23
CA PRO A 143 0.46 4.60 9.25
C PRO A 143 1.08 4.61 10.64
N SER A 144 0.23 4.70 11.66
CA SER A 144 0.59 4.44 13.07
C SER A 144 1.02 2.97 13.25
N SER A 145 0.37 2.03 12.54
CA SER A 145 0.78 0.63 12.49
C SER A 145 0.31 -0.10 11.23
N ARG A 146 1.20 -0.91 10.65
CA ARG A 146 0.91 -1.83 9.52
C ARG A 146 0.30 -3.17 9.95
N GLN A 147 0.22 -3.44 11.25
CA GLN A 147 -0.33 -4.68 11.80
C GLN A 147 -1.83 -4.55 12.16
N HIS A 148 -2.37 -3.34 12.14
CA HIS A 148 -3.74 -3.01 12.56
C HIS A 148 -4.49 -2.23 11.47
N LEU A 149 -5.81 -2.22 11.53
CA LEU A 149 -6.68 -1.65 10.49
C LEU A 149 -7.17 -0.25 10.86
N ASN A 150 -7.45 0.59 9.86
CA ASN A 150 -8.10 1.88 10.02
C ASN A 150 -9.58 1.73 10.44
N PRO A 151 -9.98 2.12 11.67
CA PRO A 151 -11.36 2.00 12.13
C PRO A 151 -12.35 2.92 11.38
N LEU A 152 -11.87 3.95 10.67
CA LEU A 152 -12.75 4.83 9.90
C LEU A 152 -13.42 4.12 8.71
N TYR A 153 -12.93 2.93 8.32
CA TYR A 153 -13.57 2.09 7.30
C TYR A 153 -14.70 1.20 7.83
N ILE A 154 -15.03 1.26 9.13
CA ILE A 154 -16.20 0.56 9.66
C ILE A 154 -17.48 1.20 9.10
N ALA A 155 -18.34 0.39 8.48
CA ALA A 155 -19.71 0.74 8.11
C ALA A 155 -20.59 0.67 9.37
N VAL A 156 -20.73 1.79 10.07
CA VAL A 156 -21.40 1.87 11.38
C VAL A 156 -22.89 1.56 11.26
N ASP A 157 -23.52 1.95 10.14
CA ASP A 157 -24.93 1.69 9.85
C ASP A 157 -25.26 0.20 9.63
N ARG A 158 -24.23 -0.62 9.41
CA ARG A 158 -24.36 -2.08 9.29
C ARG A 158 -24.15 -2.83 10.60
N LEU A 159 -23.88 -2.13 11.71
CA LEU A 159 -23.70 -2.76 13.01
C LEU A 159 -25.04 -3.02 13.69
N PRO A 160 -25.23 -4.19 14.32
CA PRO A 160 -26.43 -4.47 15.10
C PRO A 160 -26.66 -3.45 16.21
N GLY A 161 -27.91 -3.03 16.39
CA GLY A 161 -28.28 -2.05 17.42
C GLY A 161 -28.04 -0.61 17.01
N PHE A 162 -27.48 -0.33 15.83
CA PHE A 162 -27.40 1.03 15.32
C PHE A 162 -28.78 1.57 14.96
N VAL A 163 -29.08 2.75 15.46
CA VAL A 163 -30.28 3.51 15.14
C VAL A 163 -29.85 4.94 14.86
N SER A 164 -30.16 5.45 13.67
CA SER A 164 -29.84 6.81 13.30
C SER A 164 -30.78 7.82 13.97
N SER A 165 -30.35 9.08 14.01
CA SER A 165 -31.15 10.21 14.48
C SER A 165 -31.22 11.30 13.41
N ALA A 166 -32.26 12.13 13.43
CA ALA A 166 -32.40 13.22 12.47
C ALA A 166 -31.24 14.24 12.53
N GLU A 167 -30.59 14.40 13.69
CA GLU A 167 -29.40 15.24 13.82
C GLU A 167 -28.17 14.59 13.17
N LEU A 168 -27.96 13.29 13.43
CA LEU A 168 -26.89 12.55 12.79
C LEU A 168 -27.05 12.56 11.27
N GLU A 169 -28.24 12.29 10.74
CA GLU A 169 -28.49 12.32 9.29
C GLU A 169 -28.16 13.69 8.65
N ARG A 170 -28.50 14.80 9.32
CA ARG A 170 -28.10 16.14 8.85
C ARG A 170 -26.59 16.32 8.82
N GLN A 171 -25.89 15.84 9.85
CA GLN A 171 -24.43 15.88 9.90
C GLN A 171 -23.83 15.02 8.78
N LEU A 172 -24.33 13.81 8.56
CA LEU A 172 -23.84 12.89 7.54
C LEU A 172 -24.05 13.42 6.13
N GLU A 173 -25.18 14.08 5.85
CA GLU A 173 -25.41 14.72 4.55
C GLU A 173 -24.39 15.83 4.27
N GLY A 174 -24.03 16.63 5.29
CA GLY A 174 -22.94 17.61 5.19
C GLY A 174 -21.58 16.96 4.87
N LEU A 175 -21.23 15.88 5.58
CA LEU A 175 -19.99 15.14 5.35
C LEU A 175 -19.94 14.50 3.96
N ARG A 176 -21.07 14.00 3.44
CA ARG A 176 -21.19 13.43 2.09
C ARG A 176 -21.07 14.49 0.99
N GLY A 177 -21.69 15.66 1.18
CA GLY A 177 -21.79 16.71 0.15
C GLY A 177 -20.44 17.27 -0.32
N GLY A 178 -19.44 17.35 0.57
CA GLY A 178 -18.12 17.91 0.25
C GLY A 178 -17.33 17.14 -0.80
N GLY A 179 -16.54 17.85 -1.63
CA GLY A 179 -15.66 17.29 -2.65
C GLY A 179 -14.36 16.66 -2.13
N LEU A 180 -14.09 16.82 -0.83
CA LEU A 180 -12.94 16.28 -0.10
C LEU A 180 -13.47 15.52 1.13
N VAL A 181 -12.78 14.46 1.54
CA VAL A 181 -13.04 13.74 2.79
C VAL A 181 -12.69 14.66 3.95
N ASP A 182 -13.66 14.93 4.82
CA ASP A 182 -13.46 15.59 6.10
C ASP A 182 -13.16 14.52 7.15
N TYR A 183 -11.88 14.13 7.28
CA TYR A 183 -11.47 13.06 8.19
C TYR A 183 -11.81 13.37 9.65
N VAL A 184 -11.70 14.63 10.07
CA VAL A 184 -12.01 15.06 11.44
C VAL A 184 -13.50 14.92 11.72
N GLY A 185 -14.35 15.42 10.82
CA GLY A 185 -15.80 15.30 10.93
C GLY A 185 -16.28 13.84 10.89
N VAL A 186 -15.70 13.03 9.99
CA VAL A 186 -15.96 11.58 9.88
C VAL A 186 -15.57 10.85 11.15
N ALA A 187 -14.35 11.08 11.66
CA ALA A 187 -13.87 10.43 12.88
C ALA A 187 -14.74 10.78 14.08
N ARG A 188 -15.11 12.06 14.23
CA ARG A 188 -16.03 12.51 15.30
C ARG A 188 -17.38 11.79 15.22
N ALA A 189 -18.00 11.73 14.04
CA ALA A 189 -19.28 11.08 13.84
C ALA A 189 -19.20 9.57 14.14
N LYS A 190 -18.26 8.87 13.50
CA LYS A 190 -18.12 7.41 13.63
C LYS A 190 -17.74 7.00 15.04
N LEU A 191 -16.73 7.61 15.66
CA LEU A 191 -16.30 7.26 17.01
C LEU A 191 -17.37 7.58 18.06
N GLY A 192 -18.13 8.66 17.89
CA GLY A 192 -19.28 8.97 18.75
C GLY A 192 -20.32 7.85 18.73
N ALA A 193 -20.80 7.49 17.53
CA ALA A 193 -21.79 6.42 17.37
C ALA A 193 -21.26 5.05 17.82
N LEU A 194 -19.99 4.74 17.56
CA LEU A 194 -19.36 3.48 17.97
C LEU A 194 -19.23 3.36 19.48
N ARG A 195 -18.99 4.47 20.21
CA ARG A 195 -18.99 4.46 21.68
C ARG A 195 -20.38 4.21 22.26
N ASP A 196 -21.41 4.80 21.66
CA ASP A 196 -22.79 4.54 22.09
C ASP A 196 -23.18 3.08 21.84
N LEU A 197 -22.80 2.53 20.69
CA LEU A 197 -22.95 1.11 20.37
C LEU A 197 -22.19 0.20 21.32
N TRP A 198 -20.95 0.55 21.67
CA TRP A 198 -20.15 -0.21 22.63
C TRP A 198 -20.86 -0.34 23.99
N ARG A 199 -21.35 0.79 24.54
CA ARG A 199 -22.08 0.79 25.82
C ARG A 199 -23.36 -0.05 25.75
N ALA A 200 -24.14 0.10 24.68
CA ALA A 200 -25.35 -0.69 24.48
C ALA A 200 -25.05 -2.19 24.32
N TRP A 201 -23.99 -2.53 23.59
CA TRP A 201 -23.55 -3.91 23.35
C TRP A 201 -23.09 -4.61 24.64
N LEU A 202 -22.37 -3.89 25.52
CA LEU A 202 -22.01 -4.39 26.85
C LEU A 202 -23.23 -4.65 27.74
N GLN A 203 -24.23 -3.76 27.72
CA GLN A 203 -25.45 -3.90 28.53
C GLN A 203 -26.38 -5.01 28.04
N ALA A 204 -26.44 -5.23 26.72
CA ALA A 204 -27.34 -6.21 26.11
C ALA A 204 -26.96 -7.68 26.39
N GLY A 205 -25.77 -7.95 26.94
CA GLY A 205 -25.40 -9.29 27.42
C GLY A 205 -25.33 -10.38 26.33
N ALA A 206 -25.21 -9.99 25.05
CA ALA A 206 -25.16 -10.83 23.84
C ALA A 206 -26.49 -11.42 23.35
N ALA A 207 -27.03 -10.87 22.27
CA ALA A 207 -28.16 -11.45 21.54
C ALA A 207 -27.98 -11.48 20.00
N HIS A 208 -26.77 -11.27 19.47
CA HIS A 208 -26.51 -11.31 18.02
C HIS A 208 -25.45 -12.34 17.65
N GLU A 209 -25.82 -13.33 16.83
CA GLU A 209 -24.99 -14.47 16.44
C GLU A 209 -23.65 -14.02 15.83
N ALA A 210 -23.68 -13.07 14.89
CA ALA A 210 -22.48 -12.60 14.20
C ALA A 210 -21.62 -11.58 14.98
N TYR A 211 -22.09 -11.06 16.11
CA TYR A 211 -21.39 -10.04 16.89
C TYR A 211 -21.49 -10.34 18.38
N ASN A 212 -21.07 -11.55 18.77
CA ASN A 212 -21.13 -12.03 20.14
C ASN A 212 -19.81 -11.76 20.91
N PRO A 213 -19.85 -11.62 22.25
CA PRO A 213 -18.66 -11.38 23.07
C PRO A 213 -17.62 -12.50 23.06
N VAL A 214 -18.03 -13.75 22.86
CA VAL A 214 -17.11 -14.90 22.84
C VAL A 214 -16.14 -14.81 21.66
N ASP A 215 -16.65 -14.45 20.48
CA ASP A 215 -15.83 -14.22 19.29
C ASP A 215 -14.90 -13.03 19.44
N PHE A 216 -15.35 -11.98 20.14
CA PHE A 216 -14.51 -10.82 20.47
C PHE A 216 -13.38 -11.22 21.42
N ASP A 217 -13.66 -11.92 22.51
CA ASP A 217 -12.64 -12.35 23.45
C ASP A 217 -11.65 -13.35 22.82
N ALA A 218 -12.11 -14.19 21.89
CA ALA A 218 -11.24 -15.04 21.09
C ALA A 218 -10.35 -14.22 20.15
N PHE A 219 -10.85 -13.14 19.55
CA PHE A 219 -10.05 -12.20 18.77
C PHE A 219 -9.00 -11.49 19.64
N VAL A 220 -9.39 -11.02 20.83
CA VAL A 220 -8.47 -10.37 21.78
C VAL A 220 -7.36 -11.33 22.20
N THR A 221 -7.71 -12.58 22.52
CA THR A 221 -6.75 -13.64 22.88
C THR A 221 -5.77 -13.92 21.75
N ARG A 222 -6.25 -14.02 20.50
CA ARG A 222 -5.38 -14.22 19.32
C ARG A 222 -4.49 -13.01 19.02
N GLY A 223 -5.01 -11.79 19.22
CA GLY A 223 -4.26 -10.54 18.98
C GLY A 223 -3.17 -10.27 20.01
N GLY A 224 -3.36 -10.74 21.25
CA GLY A 224 -2.35 -10.69 22.31
C GLY A 224 -1.77 -9.30 22.55
N ASN A 225 -0.47 -9.25 22.85
CA ASN A 225 0.23 -8.00 23.21
C ASN A 225 0.32 -6.98 22.07
N SER A 226 0.25 -7.40 20.81
CA SER A 226 0.25 -6.47 19.67
C SER A 226 -1.05 -5.66 19.65
N LEU A 227 -2.20 -6.35 19.65
CA LEU A 227 -3.51 -5.70 19.70
C LEU A 227 -3.68 -4.86 20.97
N ARG A 228 -3.29 -5.39 22.13
CA ARG A 228 -3.39 -4.67 23.42
C ARG A 228 -2.60 -3.38 23.42
N ARG A 229 -1.34 -3.40 22.99
CA ARG A 229 -0.49 -2.20 23.01
C ARG A 229 -0.92 -1.17 21.97
N HIS A 230 -1.40 -1.59 20.81
CA HIS A 230 -2.02 -0.67 19.85
C HIS A 230 -3.27 0.01 20.42
N ALA A 231 -4.19 -0.75 21.03
CA ALA A 231 -5.38 -0.19 21.64
C ALA A 231 -5.06 0.77 22.81
N LEU A 232 -4.06 0.42 23.62
CA LEU A 232 -3.56 1.29 24.69
C LEU A 232 -2.92 2.57 24.13
N PHE A 233 -2.17 2.47 23.04
CA PHE A 233 -1.61 3.64 22.35
C PHE A 233 -2.70 4.58 21.87
N GLU A 234 -3.74 4.08 21.18
CA GLU A 234 -4.83 4.94 20.68
C GLU A 234 -5.56 5.65 21.83
N CYS A 235 -5.82 4.94 22.93
CA CYS A 235 -6.41 5.51 24.14
C CYS A 235 -5.54 6.61 24.75
N LEU A 236 -4.22 6.38 24.88
CA LEU A 236 -3.26 7.36 25.36
C LEU A 236 -3.16 8.56 24.41
N SER A 237 -3.08 8.31 23.10
CA SER A 237 -2.95 9.32 22.06
C SER A 237 -4.12 10.29 22.08
N LEU A 238 -5.36 9.78 22.20
CA LEU A 238 -6.55 10.62 22.37
C LEU A 238 -6.48 11.46 23.64
N SER A 239 -6.13 10.85 24.78
CA SER A 239 -6.00 11.58 26.05
C SER A 239 -4.91 12.65 26.01
N MET A 240 -3.78 12.38 25.35
CA MET A 240 -2.65 13.30 25.22
C MET A 240 -2.97 14.45 24.26
N ALA A 241 -3.67 14.19 23.17
CA ALA A 241 -4.15 15.23 22.26
C ALA A 241 -5.12 16.18 22.98
N GLU A 242 -6.07 15.65 23.76
CA GLU A 242 -6.98 16.46 24.59
C GLU A 242 -6.25 17.32 25.62
N ARG A 243 -5.12 16.81 26.15
CA ARG A 243 -4.24 17.55 27.08
C ARG A 243 -3.24 18.48 26.38
N GLY A 244 -3.27 18.58 25.05
CA GLY A 244 -2.40 19.45 24.26
C GLY A 244 -0.98 18.93 24.00
N ALA A 245 -0.69 17.66 24.29
CA ALA A 245 0.63 17.05 24.06
C ALA A 245 0.80 16.43 22.66
N GLY A 246 -0.27 16.41 21.85
CA GLY A 246 -0.27 15.86 20.49
C GLY A 246 -0.53 14.35 20.41
N ALA A 247 -0.79 13.87 19.18
CA ALA A 247 -1.16 12.48 18.92
C ALA A 247 0.03 11.49 18.94
N GLY A 248 1.25 11.97 18.66
CA GLY A 248 2.45 11.16 18.58
C GLY A 248 3.19 11.01 19.90
N TRP A 249 3.69 9.82 20.21
CA TRP A 249 4.29 9.54 21.53
C TRP A 249 5.57 10.32 21.83
N GLN A 250 6.29 10.79 20.81
CA GLN A 250 7.52 11.57 21.01
C GLN A 250 7.25 12.91 21.71
N GLY A 251 6.04 13.47 21.54
CA GLY A 251 5.60 14.71 22.20
C GLY A 251 5.09 14.51 23.63
N TRP A 252 4.81 13.27 24.04
CA TRP A 252 4.21 12.99 25.35
C TRP A 252 5.17 13.24 26.52
N PRO A 253 4.67 13.34 27.76
CA PRO A 253 5.53 13.35 28.96
C PRO A 253 6.39 12.09 29.04
N ALA A 254 7.60 12.22 29.62
CA ALA A 254 8.60 11.15 29.63
C ALA A 254 8.07 9.80 30.14
N ASP A 255 7.23 9.83 31.18
CA ASP A 255 6.65 8.63 31.78
C ASP A 255 5.69 7.87 30.85
N PHE A 256 5.20 8.49 29.78
CA PHE A 256 4.31 7.85 28.79
C PHE A 256 5.01 7.48 27.48
N ARG A 257 6.27 7.86 27.29
CA ARG A 257 7.03 7.54 26.06
C ARG A 257 7.43 6.07 25.96
N ARG A 258 7.37 5.35 27.06
CA ARG A 258 7.67 3.92 27.12
C ARG A 258 6.42 3.13 27.50
N PHE A 259 6.08 2.15 26.67
CA PHE A 259 4.90 1.30 26.89
C PHE A 259 4.96 0.46 28.18
N ASP A 260 6.16 0.26 28.74
CA ASP A 260 6.43 -0.57 29.92
C ASP A 260 6.60 0.22 31.22
N SER A 261 6.28 1.51 31.22
CA SER A 261 6.40 2.36 32.41
C SER A 261 5.29 2.08 33.45
N ALA A 262 5.54 2.45 34.70
CA ALA A 262 4.54 2.37 35.76
C ALA A 262 3.33 3.27 35.49
N ALA A 263 3.55 4.47 34.94
CA ALA A 263 2.48 5.41 34.62
C ALA A 263 1.56 4.88 33.51
N VAL A 264 2.12 4.21 32.48
CA VAL A 264 1.33 3.57 31.43
C VAL A 264 0.52 2.40 31.98
N ALA A 265 1.11 1.58 32.86
CA ALA A 265 0.41 0.48 33.50
C ALA A 265 -0.73 0.97 34.42
N GLU A 266 -0.54 2.09 35.12
CA GLU A 266 -1.58 2.72 35.93
C GLU A 266 -2.72 3.27 35.07
N PHE A 267 -2.36 4.02 34.02
CA PHE A 267 -3.32 4.54 33.04
C PHE A 267 -4.16 3.41 32.42
N GLU A 268 -3.54 2.31 32.01
CA GLU A 268 -4.28 1.20 31.43
C GLU A 268 -5.30 0.58 32.40
N ARG A 269 -4.99 0.51 33.70
CA ARG A 269 -5.96 0.03 34.70
C ARG A 269 -7.12 1.01 34.87
N GLU A 270 -6.85 2.31 34.88
CA GLU A 270 -7.85 3.35 35.01
C GLU A 270 -8.78 3.41 33.79
N TYR A 271 -8.22 3.28 32.58
CA TYR A 271 -8.92 3.39 31.31
C TYR A 271 -9.19 2.04 30.62
N ALA A 272 -9.30 0.96 31.41
CA ALA A 272 -9.40 -0.41 30.88
C ALA A 272 -10.58 -0.62 29.92
N ASP A 273 -11.73 0.04 30.15
CA ASP A 273 -12.89 -0.03 29.26
C ASP A 273 -12.61 0.65 27.90
N GLU A 274 -11.97 1.82 27.90
CA GLU A 274 -11.64 2.54 26.67
C GLU A 274 -10.58 1.78 25.86
N VAL A 275 -9.59 1.17 26.52
CA VAL A 275 -8.62 0.28 25.86
C VAL A 275 -9.35 -0.91 25.21
N ARG A 276 -10.32 -1.51 25.91
CA ARG A 276 -11.12 -2.61 25.36
C ARG A 276 -12.04 -2.14 24.22
N PHE A 277 -12.56 -0.91 24.26
CA PHE A 277 -13.28 -0.28 23.14
C PHE A 277 -12.39 -0.18 21.89
N HIS A 278 -11.13 0.25 22.01
CA HIS A 278 -10.21 0.27 20.86
C HIS A 278 -9.86 -1.13 20.33
N MET A 279 -9.77 -2.15 21.19
CA MET A 279 -9.67 -3.55 20.72
C MET A 279 -10.93 -3.98 19.97
N TRP A 280 -12.12 -3.56 20.43
CA TRP A 280 -13.40 -3.84 19.78
C TRP A 280 -13.49 -3.18 18.40
N LEU A 281 -12.98 -1.96 18.23
CA LEU A 281 -12.87 -1.31 16.91
C LEU A 281 -12.05 -2.16 15.92
N GLN A 282 -10.90 -2.68 16.35
CA GLN A 282 -10.08 -3.57 15.51
C GLN A 282 -10.81 -4.89 15.17
N TRP A 283 -11.59 -5.43 16.11
CA TRP A 283 -12.41 -6.60 15.85
C TRP A 283 -13.53 -6.33 14.84
N LEU A 284 -14.23 -5.19 14.96
CA LEU A 284 -15.26 -4.80 13.99
C LEU A 284 -14.67 -4.61 12.59
N ALA A 285 -13.54 -3.90 12.48
CA ALA A 285 -12.84 -3.73 11.21
C ALA A 285 -12.41 -5.08 10.62
N HIS A 286 -11.87 -5.98 11.43
CA HIS A 286 -11.54 -7.35 11.02
C HIS A 286 -12.76 -8.12 10.49
N ARG A 287 -13.90 -8.06 11.19
CA ARG A 287 -15.14 -8.75 10.79
C ARG A 287 -15.67 -8.22 9.46
N GLN A 288 -15.78 -6.90 9.32
CA GLN A 288 -16.31 -6.30 8.10
C GLN A 288 -15.37 -6.47 6.91
N LEU A 289 -14.04 -6.42 7.10
CA LEU A 289 -13.10 -6.70 6.02
C LEU A 289 -13.14 -8.17 5.58
N LEU A 290 -13.32 -9.13 6.51
CA LEU A 290 -13.57 -10.54 6.15
C LEU A 290 -14.87 -10.69 5.35
N GLN A 291 -15.93 -9.96 5.71
CA GLN A 291 -17.19 -9.95 4.97
C GLN A 291 -17.01 -9.40 3.56
N ALA A 292 -16.27 -8.30 3.39
CA ALA A 292 -15.96 -7.73 2.08
C ALA A 292 -15.11 -8.68 1.22
N ALA A 293 -14.11 -9.36 1.82
CA ALA A 293 -13.32 -10.37 1.14
C ALA A 293 -14.16 -11.57 0.67
N ASP A 294 -15.06 -12.06 1.54
CA ASP A 294 -15.99 -13.13 1.18
C ASP A 294 -17.00 -12.67 0.10
N ARG A 295 -17.46 -11.42 0.16
CA ARG A 295 -18.32 -10.83 -0.87
C ARG A 295 -17.61 -10.78 -2.21
N ALA A 296 -16.36 -10.33 -2.26
CA ALA A 296 -15.55 -10.33 -3.48
C ALA A 296 -15.43 -11.73 -4.09
N ARG A 297 -15.14 -12.75 -3.26
CA ARG A 297 -15.08 -14.15 -3.71
C ARG A 297 -16.42 -14.61 -4.27
N LYS A 298 -17.54 -14.34 -3.59
CA LYS A 298 -18.90 -14.70 -4.01
C LYS A 298 -19.35 -13.96 -5.29
N ALA A 299 -18.92 -12.72 -5.47
CA ALA A 299 -19.10 -11.94 -6.70
C ALA A 299 -18.26 -12.47 -7.87
N GLY A 300 -17.35 -13.42 -7.61
CA GLY A 300 -16.58 -14.11 -8.63
C GLY A 300 -15.20 -13.51 -8.88
N LEU A 301 -14.66 -12.67 -8.00
CA LEU A 301 -13.28 -12.20 -8.12
C LEU A 301 -12.35 -13.36 -7.75
N ARG A 302 -11.66 -13.95 -8.74
CA ARG A 302 -10.81 -15.16 -8.54
C ARG A 302 -9.60 -14.92 -7.65
N ILE A 303 -9.06 -13.70 -7.66
CA ILE A 303 -7.99 -13.25 -6.74
C ILE A 303 -8.62 -12.56 -5.52
N GLY A 304 -9.81 -11.96 -5.65
CA GLY A 304 -10.50 -11.33 -4.52
C GLY A 304 -9.93 -9.94 -4.22
N LEU A 305 -9.59 -9.67 -2.96
CA LEU A 305 -8.96 -8.41 -2.59
C LEU A 305 -7.46 -8.44 -2.83
N TYR A 306 -6.94 -7.30 -3.25
CA TYR A 306 -5.53 -6.99 -3.44
C TYR A 306 -5.17 -5.84 -2.48
N LEU A 307 -4.41 -6.12 -1.42
CA LEU A 307 -4.06 -5.13 -0.39
C LEU A 307 -2.65 -4.59 -0.57
N ASP A 308 -2.46 -3.32 -0.23
CA ASP A 308 -1.18 -2.63 -0.35
C ASP A 308 -0.45 -2.51 1.01
N LEU A 309 0.85 -2.80 1.03
CA LEU A 309 1.69 -2.71 2.22
C LEU A 309 2.66 -1.55 2.07
N ALA A 310 2.42 -0.46 2.80
CA ALA A 310 3.33 0.66 2.94
C ALA A 310 4.74 0.23 3.40
N VAL A 311 5.76 0.96 2.93
CA VAL A 311 7.18 0.66 3.16
C VAL A 311 7.60 0.77 4.64
N GLY A 312 6.98 1.67 5.40
CA GLY A 312 7.33 1.95 6.80
C GLY A 312 6.13 2.41 7.62
N GLU A 313 6.42 2.86 8.85
CA GLU A 313 5.44 3.37 9.81
C GLU A 313 5.85 4.76 10.28
N ALA A 314 4.90 5.53 10.80
CA ALA A 314 5.16 6.79 11.47
C ALA A 314 6.19 6.61 12.59
N VAL A 315 7.19 7.51 12.67
CA VAL A 315 8.24 7.47 13.70
C VAL A 315 7.71 7.60 15.13
N ASP A 316 6.52 8.16 15.28
CA ASP A 316 5.82 8.47 16.52
C ASP A 316 4.47 7.72 16.65
N GLY A 317 4.27 6.64 15.89
CA GLY A 317 3.06 5.83 15.89
C GLY A 317 3.03 4.70 16.93
N SER A 318 1.89 3.99 16.97
CA SER A 318 1.68 2.86 17.88
C SER A 318 2.69 1.74 17.68
N ALA A 319 3.14 1.50 16.46
CA ALA A 319 4.11 0.45 16.15
C ALA A 319 5.48 0.74 16.79
N THR A 320 6.00 1.95 16.59
CA THR A 320 7.31 2.35 17.14
C THR A 320 7.28 2.52 18.65
N TRP A 321 6.13 2.90 19.23
CA TRP A 321 5.94 2.93 20.69
C TRP A 321 5.86 1.54 21.32
N SER A 322 5.15 0.61 20.66
CA SER A 322 4.85 -0.71 21.23
C SER A 322 6.00 -1.70 21.13
N GLU A 323 6.86 -1.56 20.12
CA GLU A 323 7.95 -2.49 19.84
C GLU A 323 9.26 -1.75 19.49
N PRO A 324 9.79 -0.87 20.36
CA PRO A 324 10.92 -0.01 20.03
C PRO A 324 12.17 -0.80 19.58
N ASP A 325 12.39 -2.00 20.13
CA ASP A 325 13.57 -2.83 19.88
C ASP A 325 13.60 -3.49 18.48
N VAL A 326 12.53 -3.36 17.68
CA VAL A 326 12.52 -3.89 16.30
C VAL A 326 12.60 -2.78 15.24
N TYR A 327 12.55 -1.50 15.62
CA TYR A 327 12.54 -0.36 14.71
C TYR A 327 13.84 0.44 14.77
N ILE A 328 14.22 1.01 13.62
CA ILE A 328 15.29 1.98 13.52
C ILE A 328 14.78 3.30 14.11
N SER A 329 15.44 3.79 15.16
CA SER A 329 14.99 4.96 15.93
C SER A 329 15.79 6.24 15.66
N LYS A 330 16.93 6.15 14.97
CA LYS A 330 17.84 7.31 14.72
C LYS A 330 18.05 7.63 13.24
N ALA A 331 17.31 6.98 12.37
CA ALA A 331 17.30 7.23 10.93
C ALA A 331 15.93 6.87 10.34
N THR A 332 15.55 7.53 9.27
CA THR A 332 14.31 7.34 8.52
C THR A 332 14.57 6.71 7.16
N ILE A 333 13.53 6.13 6.58
CA ILE A 333 13.58 5.63 5.21
C ILE A 333 13.51 6.80 4.23
N GLY A 334 14.33 6.75 3.18
CA GLY A 334 14.29 7.73 2.11
C GLY A 334 14.78 7.17 0.77
N SER A 335 15.17 8.08 -0.12
CA SER A 335 15.83 7.77 -1.38
C SER A 335 17.03 8.70 -1.61
N PRO A 336 18.09 8.23 -2.28
CA PRO A 336 19.24 9.08 -2.58
C PRO A 336 18.86 10.20 -3.58
N PRO A 337 19.65 11.28 -3.64
CA PRO A 337 19.64 12.22 -4.75
C PRO A 337 19.75 11.52 -6.11
N ASP A 338 18.80 11.82 -7.01
CA ASP A 338 18.73 11.24 -8.35
C ASP A 338 18.27 12.28 -9.42
N PRO A 339 18.29 11.95 -10.73
CA PRO A 339 17.94 12.92 -11.78
C PRO A 339 16.50 13.46 -11.72
N PHE A 340 15.58 12.79 -11.02
CA PHE A 340 14.17 13.16 -10.89
C PHE A 340 13.89 13.88 -9.56
N ALA A 341 14.64 13.55 -8.50
CA ALA A 341 14.62 14.20 -7.19
C ALA A 341 16.06 14.58 -6.81
N VAL A 342 16.51 15.75 -7.27
CA VAL A 342 17.91 16.19 -7.16
C VAL A 342 18.41 16.33 -5.72
N GLU A 343 17.51 16.57 -4.76
CA GLU A 343 17.81 16.65 -3.32
C GLU A 343 17.63 15.30 -2.59
N GLY A 344 17.19 14.26 -3.31
CA GLY A 344 16.72 13.01 -2.72
C GLY A 344 15.37 13.18 -2.02
N GLN A 345 14.98 12.19 -1.22
CA GLN A 345 13.75 12.24 -0.43
C GLN A 345 13.99 11.64 0.95
N ASP A 346 13.44 12.28 1.99
CA ASP A 346 13.24 11.68 3.30
C ASP A 346 11.74 11.47 3.47
N TRP A 347 11.31 10.21 3.58
CA TRP A 347 9.89 9.88 3.74
C TRP A 347 9.44 9.99 5.19
N HIS A 348 10.37 10.24 6.12
CA HIS A 348 10.11 10.35 7.55
C HIS A 348 9.41 9.13 8.16
N LEU A 349 9.72 7.94 7.62
CA LEU A 349 9.19 6.66 8.07
C LEU A 349 10.23 5.85 8.84
N ALA A 350 9.79 5.15 9.88
CA ALA A 350 10.58 4.16 10.58
C ALA A 350 10.63 2.84 9.79
N GLY A 351 11.83 2.30 9.63
CA GLY A 351 12.07 0.96 9.10
C GLY A 351 12.36 -0.05 10.20
N TYR A 352 12.18 -1.35 9.93
CA TYR A 352 12.61 -2.40 10.85
C TYR A 352 14.14 -2.48 10.90
N LEU A 353 14.69 -2.84 12.06
CA LEU A 353 16.10 -3.19 12.19
C LEU A 353 16.43 -4.44 11.35
N PRO A 354 17.46 -4.41 10.48
CA PRO A 354 17.84 -5.58 9.67
C PRO A 354 18.19 -6.81 10.51
N SER A 355 18.67 -6.62 11.74
CA SER A 355 18.99 -7.69 12.70
C SER A 355 17.74 -8.35 13.31
N ALA A 356 16.63 -7.62 13.40
CA ALA A 356 15.41 -8.07 14.08
C ALA A 356 14.27 -8.45 13.11
N ILE A 357 14.24 -7.88 11.91
CA ILE A 357 13.12 -7.98 10.96
C ILE A 357 12.67 -9.43 10.69
N ALA A 358 13.63 -10.36 10.59
CA ALA A 358 13.40 -11.77 10.28
C ALA A 358 13.68 -12.71 11.48
N ALA A 359 13.76 -12.19 12.70
CA ALA A 359 14.19 -12.95 13.88
C ALA A 359 13.05 -13.81 14.47
N GLY A 360 13.29 -15.13 14.54
CA GLY A 360 12.41 -16.09 15.21
C GLY A 360 11.08 -16.35 14.51
N ASP A 361 10.27 -17.25 15.10
CA ASP A 361 8.96 -17.64 14.56
C ASP A 361 7.94 -16.49 14.61
N SER A 362 8.14 -15.57 15.56
CA SER A 362 7.35 -14.35 15.72
C SER A 362 7.99 -13.15 15.03
N SER A 363 8.78 -13.34 13.96
CA SER A 363 9.36 -12.23 13.16
C SER A 363 8.33 -11.11 12.90
N PRO A 364 8.70 -9.82 13.09
CA PRO A 364 7.79 -8.71 12.82
C PRO A 364 7.36 -8.65 11.35
N TYR A 365 8.25 -9.00 10.42
CA TYR A 365 7.90 -9.13 9.00
C TYR A 365 6.84 -10.21 8.76
N ARG A 366 6.95 -11.39 9.39
CA ARG A 366 5.92 -12.43 9.30
C ARG A 366 4.57 -11.95 9.82
N ARG A 367 4.55 -11.24 10.95
CA ARG A 367 3.31 -10.69 11.52
C ARG A 367 2.68 -9.67 10.58
N MET A 368 3.47 -8.72 10.07
CA MET A 368 3.02 -7.69 9.12
C MET A 368 2.41 -8.30 7.86
N VAL A 369 3.10 -9.21 7.18
CA VAL A 369 2.55 -9.81 5.95
C VAL A 369 1.37 -10.75 6.23
N SER A 370 1.36 -11.46 7.36
CA SER A 370 0.19 -12.27 7.77
C SER A 370 -1.05 -11.40 8.06
N ALA A 371 -0.85 -10.22 8.66
CA ALA A 371 -1.93 -9.31 9.01
C ALA A 371 -2.71 -8.84 7.78
N ALA A 372 -2.04 -8.67 6.63
CA ALA A 372 -2.70 -8.33 5.37
C ALA A 372 -3.18 -9.56 4.58
N MET A 373 -2.35 -10.60 4.44
CA MET A 373 -2.66 -11.76 3.59
C MET A 373 -3.90 -12.54 4.05
N GLN A 374 -4.28 -12.45 5.33
CA GLN A 374 -5.49 -13.12 5.84
C GLN A 374 -6.80 -12.65 5.17
N TYR A 375 -6.82 -11.47 4.53
CA TYR A 375 -8.01 -10.90 3.87
C TYR A 375 -7.95 -10.95 2.35
N ALA A 376 -6.81 -11.33 1.77
CA ALA A 376 -6.47 -10.97 0.40
C ALA A 376 -5.94 -12.17 -0.39
N GLY A 377 -6.29 -12.28 -1.67
CA GLY A 377 -5.63 -13.22 -2.57
C GLY A 377 -4.42 -12.61 -3.29
N ALA A 378 -4.17 -11.31 -3.12
CA ALA A 378 -2.92 -10.67 -3.51
C ALA A 378 -2.48 -9.60 -2.50
N ILE A 379 -1.18 -9.38 -2.36
CA ILE A 379 -0.62 -8.19 -1.71
C ILE A 379 0.37 -7.46 -2.61
N ARG A 380 0.48 -6.15 -2.42
CA ARG A 380 1.58 -5.31 -2.94
C ARG A 380 2.57 -5.09 -1.82
N ILE A 381 3.85 -5.30 -2.09
CA ILE A 381 4.93 -4.77 -1.28
C ILE A 381 5.36 -3.47 -1.93
N ASP A 382 5.04 -2.35 -1.29
CA ASP A 382 5.53 -1.04 -1.69
C ASP A 382 7.04 -0.98 -1.45
N HIS A 383 7.76 -0.41 -2.42
CA HIS A 383 9.21 -0.38 -2.44
C HIS A 383 9.86 -1.76 -2.17
N ALA A 384 9.56 -2.74 -3.02
CA ALA A 384 10.13 -4.10 -2.98
C ALA A 384 11.68 -4.17 -2.91
N PRO A 385 12.47 -3.19 -3.38
CA PRO A 385 13.91 -3.13 -3.08
C PRO A 385 14.24 -3.24 -1.59
N ALA A 386 13.32 -2.85 -0.69
CA ALA A 386 13.42 -3.00 0.76
C ALA A 386 13.70 -4.44 1.22
N LEU A 387 13.30 -5.46 0.45
CA LEU A 387 13.63 -6.86 0.73
C LEU A 387 15.14 -7.10 0.71
N ARG A 388 15.90 -6.28 -0.04
CA ARG A 388 17.35 -6.40 -0.18
C ARG A 388 18.10 -5.26 0.48
N ARG A 389 17.62 -4.02 0.34
CA ARG A 389 18.25 -2.83 0.90
C ARG A 389 17.25 -1.69 1.09
N LEU A 390 17.46 -0.88 2.12
CA LEU A 390 16.79 0.41 2.27
C LEU A 390 17.83 1.53 2.30
N PHE A 391 17.47 2.69 1.75
CA PHE A 391 18.26 3.90 1.92
C PHE A 391 17.81 4.58 3.22
N LEU A 392 18.75 4.78 4.13
CA LEU A 392 18.48 5.37 5.45
C LEU A 392 19.09 6.76 5.54
N VAL A 393 18.32 7.70 6.04
CA VAL A 393 18.70 9.09 6.28
C VAL A 393 18.76 9.31 7.79
N PRO A 394 19.91 9.67 8.40
CA PRO A 394 19.96 10.00 9.82
C PRO A 394 19.04 11.18 10.16
N LEU A 395 18.36 11.13 11.32
CA LEU A 395 17.33 12.13 11.70
C LEU A 395 17.83 13.59 11.74
N ASP A 396 19.13 13.79 11.91
CA ASP A 396 19.79 15.10 12.00
C ASP A 396 20.48 15.51 10.69
N SER A 397 20.14 14.86 9.57
CA SER A 397 20.85 14.96 8.29
C SER A 397 19.88 15.05 7.10
N THR A 398 20.40 15.32 5.90
CA THR A 398 19.60 15.35 4.66
C THR A 398 19.79 14.05 3.85
N PRO A 399 18.98 13.79 2.80
CA PRO A 399 19.15 12.60 1.96
C PRO A 399 20.54 12.49 1.29
N GLU A 400 21.26 13.60 1.11
CA GLU A 400 22.65 13.58 0.64
C GLU A 400 23.60 12.84 1.59
N ASP A 401 23.30 12.83 2.89
CA ASP A 401 24.06 12.20 3.95
C ASP A 401 23.52 10.82 4.32
N GLY A 402 22.62 10.25 3.51
CA GLY A 402 22.09 8.91 3.68
C GLY A 402 22.94 7.80 3.06
N ALA A 403 22.63 6.55 3.40
CA ALA A 403 23.29 5.38 2.82
C ALA A 403 22.37 4.18 2.67
N TYR A 404 22.63 3.34 1.66
CA TYR A 404 21.98 2.04 1.54
C TYR A 404 22.47 1.07 2.62
N VAL A 405 21.53 0.39 3.28
CA VAL A 405 21.76 -0.68 4.26
C VAL A 405 21.13 -1.97 3.78
N ARG A 406 21.88 -3.07 3.82
CA ARG A 406 21.46 -4.41 3.39
C ARG A 406 20.48 -5.05 4.38
N TYR A 407 19.44 -5.68 3.85
CA TYR A 407 18.44 -6.47 4.57
C TYR A 407 18.65 -7.99 4.30
N PRO A 408 18.16 -8.87 5.19
CA PRO A 408 18.35 -10.32 5.07
C PRO A 408 17.42 -10.95 4.01
N GLN A 409 17.61 -10.59 2.74
CA GLN A 409 16.72 -10.89 1.61
C GLN A 409 16.25 -12.35 1.55
N HIS A 410 17.17 -13.32 1.63
CA HIS A 410 16.79 -14.73 1.54
C HIS A 410 15.81 -15.15 2.65
N ARG A 411 15.99 -14.64 3.87
CA ARG A 411 15.08 -14.93 5.00
C ARG A 411 13.74 -14.22 4.82
N LEU A 412 13.73 -12.99 4.30
CA LEU A 412 12.50 -12.28 4.00
C LEU A 412 11.71 -12.99 2.89
N LEU A 413 12.36 -13.43 1.81
CA LEU A 413 11.74 -14.22 0.75
C LEU A 413 11.23 -15.57 1.28
N GLN A 414 11.94 -16.22 2.20
CA GLN A 414 11.47 -17.45 2.85
C GLN A 414 10.18 -17.21 3.64
N ILE A 415 10.16 -16.21 4.52
CA ILE A 415 8.97 -15.83 5.31
C ILE A 415 7.81 -15.47 4.39
N LEU A 416 8.08 -14.69 3.34
CA LEU A 416 7.09 -14.26 2.37
C LEU A 416 6.49 -15.45 1.62
N ALA A 417 7.31 -16.37 1.12
CA ALA A 417 6.88 -17.58 0.41
C ALA A 417 6.01 -18.48 1.30
N GLU A 418 6.45 -18.76 2.53
CA GLU A 418 5.70 -19.58 3.50
C GLU A 418 4.35 -18.95 3.86
N THR A 419 4.33 -17.63 4.07
CA THR A 419 3.10 -16.92 4.45
C THR A 419 2.16 -16.79 3.25
N SER A 420 2.71 -16.52 2.07
CA SER A 420 2.00 -16.49 0.78
C SER A 420 1.33 -17.84 0.48
N ASP A 421 2.02 -18.97 0.68
CA ASP A 421 1.43 -20.30 0.52
C ASP A 421 0.34 -20.59 1.56
N LYS A 422 0.58 -20.27 2.83
CA LYS A 422 -0.40 -20.45 3.92
C LYS A 422 -1.74 -19.78 3.61
N TYR A 423 -1.70 -18.54 3.13
CA TYR A 423 -2.90 -17.75 2.85
C TYR A 423 -3.38 -17.84 1.40
N ARG A 424 -2.68 -18.58 0.53
CA ARG A 424 -2.95 -18.64 -0.92
C ARG A 424 -3.03 -17.24 -1.54
N CYS A 425 -2.04 -16.41 -1.18
CA CYS A 425 -2.00 -14.99 -1.52
C CYS A 425 -0.78 -14.71 -2.41
N LEU A 426 -0.99 -14.29 -3.66
CA LEU A 426 0.12 -13.94 -4.55
C LEU A 426 0.77 -12.62 -4.16
N VAL A 427 2.00 -12.39 -4.60
CA VAL A 427 2.76 -11.19 -4.21
C VAL A 427 3.15 -10.38 -5.43
N ILE A 428 2.92 -9.07 -5.35
CA ILE A 428 3.34 -8.07 -6.32
C ILE A 428 4.39 -7.18 -5.64
N GLY A 429 5.55 -7.03 -6.27
CA GLY A 429 6.62 -6.16 -5.81
C GLY A 429 6.67 -4.90 -6.66
N GLU A 430 6.43 -3.75 -6.03
CA GLU A 430 6.70 -2.47 -6.67
C GLU A 430 8.22 -2.22 -6.63
N ALA A 431 8.84 -2.23 -7.82
CA ALA A 431 10.28 -2.05 -7.97
C ALA A 431 10.55 -0.96 -9.01
N LEU A 432 10.15 0.27 -8.68
CA LEU A 432 10.34 1.46 -9.49
C LEU A 432 11.57 2.25 -9.02
N GLY A 433 12.06 3.15 -9.88
CA GLY A 433 13.23 3.98 -9.59
C GLY A 433 14.56 3.23 -9.66
N MET A 434 15.51 3.66 -8.82
CA MET A 434 16.89 3.16 -8.83
C MET A 434 17.05 1.81 -8.13
N ILE A 435 16.68 0.74 -8.84
CA ILE A 435 16.74 -0.63 -8.33
C ILE A 435 18.05 -1.35 -8.72
N PRO A 436 18.52 -2.33 -7.93
CA PRO A 436 19.61 -3.20 -8.35
C PRO A 436 19.28 -3.92 -9.68
N PRO A 437 20.20 -3.98 -10.66
CA PRO A 437 19.92 -4.52 -12.00
C PRO A 437 19.41 -5.97 -12.02
N ASP A 438 19.85 -6.80 -11.08
CA ASP A 438 19.53 -8.22 -10.93
C ASP A 438 18.26 -8.47 -10.10
N LEU A 439 17.73 -7.46 -9.39
CA LEU A 439 16.56 -7.60 -8.53
C LEU A 439 15.30 -8.04 -9.30
N PRO A 440 14.97 -7.50 -10.50
CA PRO A 440 13.79 -7.95 -11.25
C PRO A 440 13.78 -9.44 -11.55
N ASP A 441 14.92 -10.00 -11.94
CA ASP A 441 15.04 -11.42 -12.28
C ASP A 441 14.89 -12.31 -11.03
N GLU A 442 15.45 -11.88 -9.90
CA GLU A 442 15.27 -12.58 -8.62
C GLU A 442 13.83 -12.54 -8.11
N LEU A 443 13.15 -11.39 -8.22
CA LEU A 443 11.74 -11.28 -7.85
C LEU A 443 10.89 -12.20 -8.74
N ALA A 444 11.15 -12.24 -10.05
CA ALA A 444 10.48 -13.17 -10.96
C ALA A 444 10.74 -14.64 -10.59
N ALA A 445 11.99 -15.00 -10.26
CA ALA A 445 12.35 -16.34 -9.81
C ALA A 445 11.66 -16.73 -8.48
N ALA A 446 11.40 -15.74 -7.62
CA ALA A 446 10.62 -15.87 -6.38
C ALA A 446 9.09 -15.85 -6.61
N GLN A 447 8.62 -15.80 -7.87
CA GLN A 447 7.22 -15.63 -8.26
C GLN A 447 6.56 -14.38 -7.65
N ILE A 448 7.33 -13.31 -7.50
CA ILE A 448 6.86 -11.98 -7.14
C ILE A 448 6.65 -11.19 -8.42
N LEU A 449 5.41 -10.78 -8.69
CA LEU A 449 5.05 -10.06 -9.90
C LEU A 449 5.65 -8.65 -9.89
N SER A 450 6.27 -8.24 -11.00
CA SER A 450 6.72 -6.86 -11.16
C SER A 450 5.54 -5.89 -11.32
N TYR A 451 5.75 -4.62 -10.98
CA TYR A 451 4.76 -3.55 -11.18
C TYR A 451 5.16 -2.65 -12.35
N ARG A 452 4.32 -2.56 -13.39
CA ARG A 452 4.65 -1.93 -14.68
C ARG A 452 3.71 -0.79 -15.00
N ILE A 453 4.22 0.44 -15.04
CA ILE A 453 3.44 1.65 -15.32
C ILE A 453 3.71 2.08 -16.75
N LEU A 454 2.66 2.25 -17.56
CA LEU A 454 2.75 2.58 -18.99
C LEU A 454 3.73 3.72 -19.27
N SER A 455 3.67 4.82 -18.51
CA SER A 455 4.54 5.98 -18.70
C SER A 455 6.02 5.72 -18.44
N TYR A 456 6.37 4.66 -17.69
CA TYR A 456 7.76 4.30 -17.38
C TYR A 456 8.31 3.22 -18.31
N GLU A 457 7.44 2.55 -19.07
CA GLU A 457 7.82 1.51 -20.02
C GLU A 457 8.17 2.14 -21.38
N GLN A 458 9.22 2.95 -21.37
CA GLN A 458 9.78 3.64 -22.53
C GLN A 458 11.30 3.41 -22.62
N ASP A 459 11.84 3.46 -23.84
CA ASP A 459 13.27 3.50 -24.13
C ASP A 459 13.57 4.63 -25.15
N GLU A 460 14.79 4.67 -25.69
CA GLU A 460 15.19 5.68 -26.70
C GLU A 460 14.31 5.67 -27.97
N LYS A 461 13.66 4.54 -28.27
CA LYS A 461 12.76 4.36 -29.42
C LYS A 461 11.31 4.74 -29.09
N GLY A 462 10.98 5.00 -27.83
CA GLY A 462 9.65 5.40 -27.37
C GLY A 462 9.01 4.37 -26.45
N PHE A 463 7.68 4.29 -26.44
CA PHE A 463 6.96 3.31 -25.62
C PHE A 463 7.25 1.90 -26.12
N LYS A 464 7.53 0.99 -25.17
CA LYS A 464 7.75 -0.42 -25.48
C LYS A 464 6.49 -1.05 -26.09
N PRO A 465 6.62 -1.92 -27.09
CA PRO A 465 5.47 -2.65 -27.63
C PRO A 465 4.89 -3.63 -26.58
N PRO A 466 3.62 -4.06 -26.71
CA PRO A 466 2.97 -4.88 -25.68
C PRO A 466 3.70 -6.19 -25.35
N ASP A 467 4.34 -6.83 -26.32
CA ASP A 467 5.07 -8.09 -26.19
C ASP A 467 6.40 -7.97 -25.44
N ALA A 468 6.94 -6.74 -25.28
CA ALA A 468 8.14 -6.48 -24.50
C ALA A 468 7.90 -6.38 -22.99
N TYR A 469 6.64 -6.37 -22.54
CA TYR A 469 6.31 -6.38 -21.11
C TYR A 469 6.52 -7.78 -20.51
N PRO A 470 6.90 -7.90 -19.24
CA PRO A 470 7.16 -9.19 -18.62
C PRO A 470 5.87 -9.98 -18.35
N VAL A 471 5.92 -11.30 -18.48
CA VAL A 471 4.81 -12.19 -18.10
C VAL A 471 4.51 -12.07 -16.61
N PHE A 472 5.52 -12.19 -15.74
CA PHE A 472 5.39 -12.01 -14.28
C PHE A 472 5.28 -10.53 -13.92
N GLY A 473 4.13 -9.94 -14.25
CA GLY A 473 3.85 -8.54 -14.04
C GLY A 473 2.38 -8.24 -13.79
N LEU A 474 2.16 -7.14 -13.06
CA LEU A 474 0.94 -6.36 -13.06
C LEU A 474 1.21 -5.09 -13.87
N THR A 475 0.43 -4.86 -14.92
CA THR A 475 0.54 -3.64 -15.75
C THR A 475 -0.62 -2.69 -15.50
N CYS A 476 -0.33 -1.40 -15.35
CA CYS A 476 -1.33 -0.33 -15.23
C CYS A 476 -0.93 0.90 -16.06
N ILE A 477 -1.87 1.82 -16.27
CA ILE A 477 -1.58 3.10 -16.92
C ILE A 477 -0.94 4.08 -15.92
N SER A 478 -1.49 4.14 -14.71
CA SER A 478 -1.17 5.11 -13.68
C SER A 478 -1.35 4.50 -12.27
N THR A 479 -0.84 5.17 -11.23
CA THR A 479 -1.06 4.83 -9.81
C THR A 479 -1.69 6.01 -9.07
N HIS A 480 -1.97 5.87 -7.78
CA HIS A 480 -2.48 6.97 -6.95
C HIS A 480 -1.57 8.22 -6.94
N ASP A 481 -0.26 8.06 -7.14
CA ASP A 481 0.73 9.16 -7.26
C ASP A 481 0.73 9.88 -8.61
N HIS A 482 -0.08 9.40 -9.55
CA HIS A 482 -0.13 9.92 -10.90
C HIS A 482 -1.45 10.63 -11.18
N GLN A 483 -1.41 11.54 -12.14
CA GLN A 483 -2.60 12.00 -12.84
C GLN A 483 -3.29 10.86 -13.60
N THR A 484 -4.57 11.04 -13.90
CA THR A 484 -5.27 10.20 -14.90
C THR A 484 -4.59 10.32 -16.26
N LEU A 485 -4.83 9.38 -17.18
CA LEU A 485 -4.23 9.47 -18.52
C LEU A 485 -4.62 10.78 -19.22
N ALA A 486 -5.86 11.22 -19.04
CA ALA A 486 -6.35 12.49 -19.57
C ALA A 486 -5.57 13.68 -18.98
N GLY A 487 -5.29 13.67 -17.67
CA GLY A 487 -4.45 14.66 -17.00
C GLY A 487 -3.00 14.65 -17.52
N TRP A 488 -2.39 13.46 -17.62
CA TRP A 488 -1.06 13.28 -18.18
C TRP A 488 -0.99 13.79 -19.63
N TRP A 489 -1.98 13.50 -20.48
CA TRP A 489 -2.00 13.98 -21.86
C TRP A 489 -2.01 15.52 -21.96
N ARG A 490 -2.68 16.18 -21.01
CA ARG A 490 -2.74 17.63 -20.85
C ARG A 490 -1.53 18.24 -20.13
N SER A 491 -0.58 17.42 -19.69
CA SER A 491 0.57 17.85 -18.90
C SER A 491 0.19 18.43 -17.53
N ALA A 492 -0.93 17.98 -16.96
CA ALA A 492 -1.40 18.45 -15.65
C ALA A 492 -0.38 18.12 -14.55
N ASP A 493 0.22 16.92 -14.57
CA ASP A 493 1.26 16.50 -13.63
C ASP A 493 2.53 17.37 -13.67
N ILE A 494 2.86 17.96 -14.82
CA ILE A 494 3.99 18.89 -14.95
C ILE A 494 3.60 20.27 -14.42
N GLN A 495 2.35 20.69 -14.64
CA GLN A 495 1.82 21.97 -14.16
C GLN A 495 1.69 21.94 -12.64
N ASP A 496 1.10 20.90 -12.08
CA ASP A 496 0.98 20.68 -10.63
C ASP A 496 2.34 20.78 -9.93
N ARG A 497 3.35 20.05 -10.44
CA ARG A 497 4.71 20.10 -9.87
C ARG A 497 5.33 21.49 -9.93
N ARG A 498 5.08 22.26 -10.99
CA ARG A 498 5.52 23.65 -11.07
C ARG A 498 4.77 24.53 -10.09
N ASP A 499 3.45 24.42 -10.04
CA ASP A 499 2.57 25.28 -9.25
C ASP A 499 2.76 25.06 -7.74
N HIS A 500 3.21 23.86 -7.33
CA HIS A 500 3.63 23.54 -5.97
C HIS A 500 5.13 23.72 -5.70
N GLY A 501 5.90 24.26 -6.65
CA GLY A 501 7.32 24.58 -6.45
C GLY A 501 8.26 23.36 -6.39
N ILE A 502 7.81 22.18 -6.79
CA ILE A 502 8.59 20.92 -6.78
C ILE A 502 9.67 20.94 -7.87
N VAL A 503 9.36 21.55 -9.02
CA VAL A 503 10.27 21.58 -10.18
C VAL A 503 10.46 23.03 -10.65
N PRO A 504 11.71 23.50 -10.85
CA PRO A 504 11.97 24.86 -11.30
C PRO A 504 11.48 25.11 -12.74
N PRO A 505 11.31 26.38 -13.16
CA PRO A 505 10.72 26.73 -14.45
C PRO A 505 11.47 26.19 -15.68
N ASP A 506 12.80 26.13 -15.63
CA ASP A 506 13.64 25.64 -16.72
C ASP A 506 13.51 24.12 -16.92
N LEU A 507 13.51 23.35 -15.83
CA LEU A 507 13.22 21.91 -15.85
C LEU A 507 11.77 21.65 -16.27
N THR A 508 10.82 22.46 -15.81
CA THR A 508 9.42 22.40 -16.27
C THR A 508 9.34 22.55 -17.80
N ALA A 509 10.05 23.52 -18.39
CA ALA A 509 10.07 23.71 -19.84
C ALA A 509 10.64 22.49 -20.58
N LYS A 510 11.69 21.87 -20.03
CA LYS A 510 12.26 20.60 -20.56
C LYS A 510 11.24 19.46 -20.47
N HIS A 511 10.54 19.31 -19.34
CA HIS A 511 9.50 18.29 -19.16
C HIS A 511 8.34 18.48 -20.16
N LEU A 512 7.88 19.73 -20.39
CA LEU A 512 6.86 20.02 -21.39
C LEU A 512 7.31 19.70 -22.82
N GLN A 513 8.57 19.94 -23.15
CA GLN A 513 9.15 19.53 -24.44
C GLN A 513 9.21 18.01 -24.55
N HIS A 514 9.62 17.32 -23.48
CA HIS A 514 9.64 15.86 -23.43
C HIS A 514 8.23 15.27 -23.61
N ARG A 515 7.20 15.81 -22.94
CA ARG A 515 5.80 15.39 -23.09
C ARG A 515 5.27 15.49 -24.53
N ARG A 516 5.80 16.41 -25.35
CA ARG A 516 5.46 16.46 -26.80
C ARG A 516 5.99 15.23 -27.54
N ARG A 517 7.18 14.75 -27.17
CA ARG A 517 7.76 13.51 -27.71
C ARG A 517 6.96 12.30 -27.21
N GLU A 518 6.73 12.19 -25.91
CA GLU A 518 5.96 11.09 -25.32
C GLU A 518 4.58 10.91 -25.97
N ARG A 519 3.82 12.00 -26.18
CA ARG A 519 2.51 11.92 -26.84
C ARG A 519 2.57 11.42 -28.29
N ARG A 520 3.62 11.77 -29.04
CA ARG A 520 3.83 11.23 -30.39
C ARG A 520 4.19 9.75 -30.33
N ASN A 521 5.06 9.37 -29.39
CA ASN A 521 5.51 8.00 -29.20
C ASN A 521 4.36 7.09 -28.76
N LEU A 522 3.47 7.54 -27.86
CA LEU A 522 2.31 6.76 -27.44
C LEU A 522 1.36 6.52 -28.62
N LYS A 523 1.09 7.52 -29.46
CA LYS A 523 0.30 7.32 -30.69
C LYS A 523 0.94 6.29 -31.61
N ALA A 524 2.25 6.40 -31.81
CA ALA A 524 2.99 5.46 -32.66
C ALA A 524 2.91 4.02 -32.10
N ALA A 525 3.03 3.86 -30.78
CA ALA A 525 2.91 2.56 -30.12
C ALA A 525 1.50 1.97 -30.24
N LEU A 526 0.44 2.79 -30.11
CA LEU A 526 -0.95 2.36 -30.33
C LEU A 526 -1.15 1.87 -31.78
N LEU A 527 -0.73 2.67 -32.76
CA LEU A 527 -0.83 2.30 -34.18
C LEU A 527 -0.03 1.05 -34.51
N ALA A 528 1.20 0.94 -34.00
CA ALA A 528 2.07 -0.23 -34.21
C ALA A 528 1.48 -1.50 -33.57
N ALA A 529 0.75 -1.36 -32.47
CA ALA A 529 0.01 -2.45 -31.83
C ALA A 529 -1.32 -2.78 -32.52
N GLY A 530 -1.70 -2.09 -33.61
CA GLY A 530 -2.98 -2.25 -34.28
C GLY A 530 -4.17 -1.79 -33.41
N ILE A 531 -4.00 -0.69 -32.70
CA ILE A 531 -5.04 -0.04 -31.89
C ILE A 531 -5.31 1.34 -32.48
N ASP A 532 -6.59 1.63 -32.71
CA ASP A 532 -7.02 2.89 -33.28
C ASP A 532 -6.64 4.07 -32.37
N VAL A 533 -6.17 5.14 -32.99
CA VAL A 533 -5.93 6.40 -32.31
C VAL A 533 -7.13 7.31 -32.56
N PRO A 534 -7.73 7.91 -31.51
CA PRO A 534 -8.89 8.79 -31.65
C PRO A 534 -8.72 9.89 -32.68
N ALA A 535 -9.77 10.14 -33.47
CA ALA A 535 -9.79 11.23 -34.44
C ALA A 535 -9.65 12.59 -33.72
N GLY A 536 -8.86 13.51 -34.30
CA GLY A 536 -8.65 14.83 -33.71
C GLY A 536 -7.78 14.85 -32.44
N LEU A 537 -7.13 13.74 -32.08
CA LEU A 537 -6.25 13.68 -30.92
C LEU A 537 -5.07 14.66 -31.09
N SER A 538 -5.12 15.77 -30.37
CA SER A 538 -4.09 16.81 -30.34
C SER A 538 -3.68 17.12 -28.90
N ALA A 539 -2.73 18.04 -28.73
CA ALA A 539 -2.35 18.52 -27.40
C ALA A 539 -3.50 19.22 -26.64
N ARG A 540 -4.51 19.72 -27.37
CA ARG A 540 -5.69 20.42 -26.84
C ARG A 540 -6.98 19.61 -27.09
N ALA A 541 -6.87 18.29 -27.21
CA ALA A 541 -8.01 17.42 -27.46
C ALA A 541 -9.11 17.61 -26.41
N GLY A 542 -10.36 17.57 -26.89
CA GLY A 542 -11.55 17.66 -26.06
C GLY A 542 -11.69 16.45 -25.13
N ARG A 543 -12.64 16.55 -24.19
CA ARG A 543 -12.87 15.52 -23.17
C ARG A 543 -13.17 14.15 -23.77
N GLU A 544 -14.09 14.06 -24.74
CA GLU A 544 -14.47 12.78 -25.36
C GLU A 544 -13.31 12.12 -26.10
N THR A 545 -12.52 12.87 -26.88
CA THR A 545 -11.33 12.33 -27.56
C THR A 545 -10.30 11.77 -26.57
N LEU A 546 -10.16 12.36 -25.37
CA LEU A 546 -9.26 11.82 -24.34
C LEU A 546 -9.84 10.58 -23.64
N ARG A 547 -11.16 10.48 -23.52
CA ARG A 547 -11.81 9.26 -23.04
C ARG A 547 -11.61 8.11 -24.02
N GLU A 548 -11.76 8.35 -25.32
CA GLU A 548 -11.44 7.38 -26.36
C GLU A 548 -9.96 6.97 -26.35
N LEU A 549 -9.05 7.93 -26.09
CA LEU A 549 -7.63 7.63 -25.90
C LEU A 549 -7.42 6.72 -24.69
N THR A 550 -8.14 6.96 -23.60
CA THR A 550 -8.07 6.17 -22.37
C THR A 550 -8.52 4.74 -22.62
N VAL A 551 -9.62 4.53 -23.36
CA VAL A 551 -10.05 3.20 -23.83
C VAL A 551 -8.94 2.53 -24.66
N SER A 552 -8.34 3.26 -25.60
CA SER A 552 -7.28 2.75 -26.48
C SER A 552 -6.03 2.34 -25.70
N ALA A 553 -5.62 3.13 -24.71
CA ALA A 553 -4.49 2.84 -23.84
C ALA A 553 -4.77 1.65 -22.91
N TYR A 554 -6.00 1.49 -22.42
CA TYR A 554 -6.38 0.30 -21.65
C TYR A 554 -6.39 -0.96 -22.51
N ARG A 555 -6.84 -0.88 -23.76
CA ARG A 555 -6.70 -1.98 -24.73
C ARG A 555 -5.23 -2.34 -24.97
N PHE A 556 -4.36 -1.33 -25.08
CA PHE A 556 -2.92 -1.53 -25.25
C PHE A 556 -2.30 -2.31 -24.09
N ILE A 557 -2.52 -1.87 -22.85
CA ILE A 557 -1.96 -2.61 -21.70
C ILE A 557 -2.63 -3.97 -21.50
N ALA A 558 -3.89 -4.13 -21.89
CA ALA A 558 -4.59 -5.41 -21.83
C ALA A 558 -3.98 -6.46 -22.76
N ARG A 559 -3.39 -6.05 -23.90
CA ARG A 559 -2.66 -6.94 -24.84
C ARG A 559 -1.33 -7.47 -24.31
N THR A 560 -0.72 -6.82 -23.33
CA THR A 560 0.56 -7.25 -22.74
C THR A 560 0.50 -8.68 -22.19
N PRO A 561 1.59 -9.44 -22.17
CA PRO A 561 1.61 -10.79 -21.64
C PRO A 561 1.56 -10.83 -20.10
N SER A 562 1.65 -9.68 -19.42
CA SER A 562 1.54 -9.54 -17.96
C SER A 562 0.35 -10.33 -17.42
N LEU A 563 0.58 -11.16 -16.40
CA LEU A 563 -0.46 -11.97 -15.76
C LEU A 563 -1.64 -11.12 -15.30
N LEU A 564 -1.37 -9.94 -14.74
CA LEU A 564 -2.38 -9.02 -14.20
C LEU A 564 -2.37 -7.69 -14.96
N VAL A 565 -3.56 -7.11 -15.14
CA VAL A 565 -3.74 -5.70 -15.53
C VAL A 565 -4.64 -5.01 -14.51
N ALA A 566 -4.22 -3.85 -14.03
CA ALA A 566 -5.02 -3.03 -13.14
C ALA A 566 -5.59 -1.82 -13.88
N VAL A 567 -6.91 -1.67 -13.79
CA VAL A 567 -7.66 -0.52 -14.29
C VAL A 567 -7.95 0.41 -13.13
N ARG A 568 -7.43 1.64 -13.18
CA ARG A 568 -7.61 2.59 -12.08
C ARG A 568 -9.01 3.20 -12.13
N LEU A 569 -9.74 3.16 -11.01
CA LEU A 569 -11.10 3.70 -10.92
C LEU A 569 -11.15 5.19 -11.30
N ALA A 570 -10.13 5.97 -10.95
CA ALA A 570 -10.03 7.37 -11.33
C ALA A 570 -10.00 7.61 -12.86
N ASP A 571 -9.45 6.68 -13.65
CA ASP A 571 -9.52 6.76 -15.11
C ASP A 571 -10.91 6.32 -15.63
N LEU A 572 -11.60 5.41 -14.94
CA LEU A 572 -12.96 4.98 -15.28
C LEU A 572 -13.99 6.11 -15.12
N THR A 573 -13.72 7.06 -14.22
CA THR A 573 -14.58 8.22 -13.97
C THR A 573 -14.04 9.54 -14.53
N ASP A 574 -12.85 9.52 -15.17
CA ASP A 574 -12.18 10.70 -15.72
C ASP A 574 -12.00 11.81 -14.66
N GLU A 575 -11.41 11.42 -13.51
CA GLU A 575 -11.11 12.33 -12.43
C GLU A 575 -10.14 13.43 -12.85
N LYS A 576 -10.45 14.66 -12.42
CA LYS A 576 -9.66 15.85 -12.73
C LYS A 576 -8.58 16.14 -11.70
N ARG A 577 -8.82 15.74 -10.44
CA ARG A 577 -7.92 15.98 -9.32
C ARG A 577 -7.13 14.70 -9.05
N PRO A 578 -5.79 14.76 -8.95
CA PRO A 578 -5.02 13.60 -8.57
C PRO A 578 -5.33 13.23 -7.12
N THR A 579 -5.19 11.94 -6.79
CA THR A 579 -5.32 11.46 -5.41
C THR A 579 -4.24 12.06 -4.50
N ASN A 580 -3.01 12.10 -5.02
CA ASN A 580 -1.81 12.53 -4.33
C ASN A 580 -0.88 13.26 -5.31
N ILE A 581 -0.14 14.25 -4.83
CA ILE A 581 0.98 14.88 -5.53
C ILE A 581 2.24 14.63 -4.69
N PRO A 582 3.08 13.66 -5.08
CA PRO A 582 4.32 13.38 -4.37
C PRO A 582 5.19 14.63 -4.20
N GLY A 583 5.74 14.80 -2.99
CA GLY A 583 6.55 15.98 -2.65
C GLY A 583 5.73 17.18 -2.13
N THR A 584 4.42 17.01 -1.91
CA THR A 584 3.60 18.02 -1.21
C THR A 584 3.14 17.50 0.16
N SER A 585 3.05 18.41 1.13
CA SER A 585 2.33 18.19 2.40
C SER A 585 1.07 19.05 2.39
N ASP A 586 1.18 20.32 2.77
CA ASP A 586 0.01 21.17 3.01
C ASP A 586 -0.43 21.95 1.77
N SER A 587 0.38 21.96 0.72
CA SER A 587 0.10 22.72 -0.50
C SER A 587 -0.96 22.07 -1.39
N TYR A 588 -1.23 20.77 -1.21
CA TYR A 588 -2.30 20.03 -1.88
C TYR A 588 -3.03 19.13 -0.88
N PRO A 589 -4.37 18.97 -0.96
CA PRO A 589 -5.12 18.12 -0.03
C PRO A 589 -4.97 16.63 -0.37
N ASN A 590 -3.76 16.07 -0.24
CA ASN A 590 -3.46 14.67 -0.54
C ASN A 590 -4.37 13.72 0.25
N TRP A 591 -4.78 12.60 -0.36
CA TRP A 591 -5.58 11.54 0.29
C TRP A 591 -6.99 11.95 0.75
N LYS A 592 -7.43 13.15 0.36
CA LYS A 592 -8.77 13.71 0.63
C LYS A 592 -9.70 13.79 -0.59
N PRO A 593 -9.27 13.86 -1.87
CA PRO A 593 -10.21 14.02 -2.97
C PRO A 593 -11.19 12.84 -3.04
N LYS A 594 -12.49 13.11 -3.08
CA LYS A 594 -13.49 12.07 -3.32
C LYS A 594 -13.66 11.82 -4.81
N LEU A 595 -14.09 10.61 -5.16
CA LEU A 595 -14.54 10.27 -6.50
C LEU A 595 -15.64 11.25 -6.95
N SER A 596 -15.69 11.58 -8.23
CA SER A 596 -16.69 12.50 -8.78
C SER A 596 -18.09 11.88 -8.88
N LEU A 597 -18.19 10.56 -8.81
CA LEU A 597 -19.42 9.78 -8.92
C LEU A 597 -19.64 8.92 -7.67
N SER A 598 -20.91 8.66 -7.38
CA SER A 598 -21.33 7.65 -6.41
C SER A 598 -21.30 6.24 -6.99
N LEU A 599 -21.25 5.22 -6.12
CA LEU A 599 -21.31 3.81 -6.49
C LEU A 599 -22.56 3.49 -7.32
N GLU A 600 -23.69 4.12 -7.00
CA GLU A 600 -24.95 3.98 -7.72
C GLU A 600 -24.84 4.54 -9.16
N GLU A 601 -24.15 5.66 -9.33
CA GLU A 601 -23.89 6.26 -10.66
C GLU A 601 -22.87 5.47 -11.48
N LEU A 602 -21.84 4.89 -10.83
CA LEU A 602 -20.79 4.11 -11.50
C LEU A 602 -21.34 2.99 -12.37
N ALA A 603 -22.37 2.28 -11.90
CA ALA A 603 -22.98 1.17 -12.61
C ALA A 603 -23.52 1.57 -14.01
N SER A 604 -23.86 2.85 -14.19
CA SER A 604 -24.39 3.41 -15.44
C SER A 604 -23.38 4.23 -16.24
N ASN A 605 -22.14 4.37 -15.77
CA ASN A 605 -21.14 5.24 -16.39
C ASN A 605 -20.67 4.68 -17.76
N PRO A 606 -20.84 5.41 -18.88
CA PRO A 606 -20.45 4.92 -20.20
C PRO A 606 -18.95 4.67 -20.40
N LEU A 607 -18.09 5.48 -19.76
CA LEU A 607 -16.63 5.33 -19.83
C LEU A 607 -16.17 4.06 -19.11
N LEU A 608 -16.74 3.78 -17.94
CA LEU A 608 -16.52 2.53 -17.21
C LEU A 608 -16.83 1.32 -18.09
N HIS A 609 -18.00 1.30 -18.74
CA HIS A 609 -18.38 0.21 -19.64
C HIS A 609 -17.47 0.10 -20.86
N SER A 610 -17.06 1.23 -21.45
CA SER A 610 -16.19 1.24 -22.63
C SER A 610 -14.78 0.72 -22.33
N ILE A 611 -14.19 1.15 -21.22
CA ILE A 611 -12.85 0.69 -20.80
C ILE A 611 -12.91 -0.79 -20.43
N THR A 612 -13.86 -1.20 -19.60
CA THR A 612 -13.95 -2.60 -19.14
C THR A 612 -14.31 -3.56 -20.27
N ALA A 613 -15.10 -3.13 -21.26
CA ALA A 613 -15.34 -3.91 -22.47
C ALA A 613 -14.05 -4.11 -23.27
N ALA A 614 -13.27 -3.04 -23.51
CA ALA A 614 -12.00 -3.13 -24.23
C ALA A 614 -10.99 -4.06 -23.53
N VAL A 615 -10.91 -4.01 -22.20
CA VAL A 615 -10.04 -4.90 -21.42
C VAL A 615 -10.54 -6.35 -21.49
N ARG A 616 -11.85 -6.60 -21.36
CA ARG A 616 -12.45 -7.93 -21.40
C ARG A 616 -12.28 -8.62 -22.76
N GLU A 617 -12.31 -7.87 -23.85
CA GLU A 617 -12.06 -8.41 -25.20
C GLU A 617 -10.65 -8.96 -25.34
N GLU A 618 -9.65 -8.27 -24.78
CA GLU A 618 -8.24 -8.70 -24.82
C GLU A 618 -7.90 -9.74 -23.72
N ARG A 619 -8.70 -9.76 -22.65
CA ARG A 619 -8.56 -10.66 -21.48
C ARG A 619 -9.89 -11.35 -21.15
N PRO A 620 -10.38 -12.22 -22.05
CA PRO A 620 -11.66 -12.88 -21.84
C PRO A 620 -11.60 -13.85 -20.68
N ARG A 621 -12.65 -13.85 -19.87
CA ARG A 621 -12.80 -14.81 -18.79
C ARG A 621 -13.11 -16.19 -19.38
N ILE A 622 -12.12 -17.08 -19.39
CA ILE A 622 -12.31 -18.46 -19.80
C ILE A 622 -13.14 -19.16 -18.70
N HIS A 623 -14.44 -19.30 -18.92
CA HIS A 623 -15.23 -20.24 -18.13
C HIS A 623 -14.75 -21.64 -18.48
N ALA A 624 -14.24 -22.39 -17.49
CA ALA A 624 -14.03 -23.81 -17.65
C ALA A 624 -15.36 -24.39 -18.14
N ALA A 625 -15.41 -24.81 -19.40
CA ALA A 625 -16.54 -25.55 -19.92
C ALA A 625 -16.78 -26.69 -18.93
N ARG A 626 -18.01 -26.82 -18.42
CA ARG A 626 -18.45 -27.99 -17.65
C ARG A 626 -17.81 -29.20 -18.31
N GLU A 627 -16.93 -29.89 -17.59
CA GLU A 627 -16.44 -31.20 -17.99
C GLU A 627 -17.69 -32.07 -18.17
N ARG A 628 -18.18 -32.13 -19.42
CA ARG A 628 -19.20 -33.09 -19.80
C ARG A 628 -18.52 -34.43 -19.62
N SER A 629 -18.94 -35.15 -18.59
CA SER A 629 -18.63 -36.55 -18.34
C SER A 629 -19.03 -37.38 -19.56
N GLY A 630 -18.17 -37.38 -20.57
CA GLY A 630 -18.19 -38.30 -21.69
C GLY A 630 -17.54 -39.61 -21.24
N SER A 631 -18.22 -40.33 -20.34
CA SER A 631 -17.93 -41.75 -20.16
C SER A 631 -18.33 -42.47 -21.44
N ARG A 632 -17.44 -42.49 -22.42
CA ARG A 632 -17.48 -43.48 -23.50
C ARG A 632 -17.20 -44.82 -22.85
N ARG A 633 -18.27 -45.53 -22.49
CA ARG A 633 -18.25 -46.98 -22.27
C ARG A 633 -17.57 -47.62 -23.48
N ILE A 634 -16.36 -48.12 -23.27
CA ILE A 634 -15.75 -49.09 -24.16
C ILE A 634 -16.56 -50.37 -24.00
N SER A 635 -17.42 -50.65 -24.98
CA SER A 635 -18.09 -51.94 -25.15
C SER A 635 -17.04 -52.95 -25.60
N THR A 636 -16.57 -53.79 -24.67
CA THR A 636 -15.90 -55.04 -24.99
C THR A 636 -16.91 -56.01 -25.61
N ARG A 637 -16.79 -56.23 -26.92
CA ARG A 637 -17.30 -57.43 -27.58
C ARG A 637 -16.20 -58.49 -27.57
N GLN A 638 -16.59 -59.71 -27.19
CA GLN A 638 -16.05 -61.04 -27.52
C GLN A 638 -15.73 -61.88 -26.28
N GLY A 639 -16.38 -63.04 -26.22
CA GLY A 639 -16.28 -64.07 -25.18
C GLY A 639 -17.64 -64.62 -24.84
#